data_AF-A0A819G383-F1
#
_entry.id   AF-A0A819G383-F1
#
_cell.length_a   1.000
_cell.length_b   1.000
_cell.length_c   1.000
_cell.angle_alpha   90.00
_cell.angle_beta   90.00
_cell.angle_gamma   90.00
#
_symmetry.space_group_name_H-M   'P 1'
#
loop_
_entity.id
_entity.type
_entity.pdbx_description
1 polymer ?
#
loop_
_entity_poly.entity_id
_entity_poly.type
_entity_poly.pdbx_seq_one_letter_code
_entity_poly.pdbx_strand_id
1 'polypeptide(L)'
;GERGIGSGFCQAIVFGEHGPTLNINNIYRCFYQNYNLIEFLSFYLNYDIRKYGIPPKDHPLLVQNILKFLWFVISLSNKICQYRLKSFGCPASEHKYTINESKQITAVDYFRDKLNICLCNPHLPVVEVYNPNDENQSYFLPIELVNVDKGQTNLQSLTPAQHAKIEKKTVVSPEERYKMIRHIVNERGFNQDLYLKEFDITVNADEMIMLPARILPRPKIKYKSSHGDLDGNVIERVQIGKWCLNNCFVKTYEIRTWAVVFVSPHEPNDHQIGLVRKIAQKLPEAMLEYGIRFNPSSIEKTTAAEEEKILVHMIELRKRKCEIIFYILHQAGYCIYYMIKCFEYWKKLGIVIRCIDFKHLESNNTSSKMNQYVRNLFGIFNTTADGVNQFVSSIQSLTSPLVQRDIFMFFGIVCTNIKCSRERPPIVTIIGSKDSTGTKYADCVQFSPQEKIPLEFINDLHIYVRDLLCEFSNYNSYLPNKLILYRAGVDDGSFEKILDNELSAIRQACQELYGHNPLPKICFIVVKNDHNTRTVIDTDIVLRNGFDFYLNSHTTIQGTSQPTFYQVLYDDIGFTSDDIQQLTYYLCHTDVRCTNVIPVPAPIHYATRYVTSDENNSTTTNDSNFGIEEPALAYVLDVWDNNLKYFH
;
A
#
# COMPACT_ATOMS: atom_id res chain seq x y z
N GLY A 1 11.51 -18.61 10.85
CA GLY A 1 11.95 -19.56 9.80
C GLY A 1 12.74 -18.84 8.74
N GLU A 2 13.99 -19.25 8.48
CA GLU A 2 14.77 -18.70 7.38
C GLU A 2 14.18 -19.16 6.04
N ARG A 3 13.70 -18.21 5.23
CA ARG A 3 13.14 -18.46 3.90
C ARG A 3 14.25 -18.30 2.86
N GLY A 4 14.32 -19.21 1.90
CA GLY A 4 15.21 -19.08 0.74
C GLY A 4 14.61 -18.11 -0.28
N ILE A 5 15.46 -17.39 -1.01
CA ILE A 5 15.02 -16.53 -2.13
C ILE A 5 15.29 -17.31 -3.43
N GLY A 6 14.22 -17.66 -4.15
CA GLY A 6 14.31 -18.21 -5.51
C GLY A 6 14.22 -17.09 -6.54
N SER A 7 15.05 -17.15 -7.57
CA SER A 7 14.94 -16.35 -8.78
C SER A 7 14.21 -17.13 -9.86
N GLY A 8 13.35 -16.47 -10.62
CA GLY A 8 12.65 -17.02 -11.76
C GLY A 8 12.33 -15.92 -12.76
N PHE A 9 11.45 -16.20 -13.71
CA PHE A 9 10.98 -15.18 -14.64
C PHE A 9 9.46 -15.32 -14.85
N CYS A 10 8.84 -14.19 -15.14
CA CYS A 10 7.48 -14.15 -15.67
C CYS A 10 7.57 -14.08 -17.19
N GLN A 11 6.67 -14.80 -17.87
CA GLN A 11 6.48 -14.74 -19.30
C GLN A 11 5.00 -14.50 -19.59
N ALA A 12 4.71 -13.58 -20.51
CA ALA A 12 3.37 -13.32 -20.99
C ALA A 12 3.41 -12.94 -22.47
N ILE A 13 2.43 -13.40 -23.24
CA ILE A 13 2.25 -12.93 -24.62
C ILE A 13 1.29 -11.76 -24.59
N VAL A 14 1.71 -10.62 -25.13
CA VAL A 14 0.93 -9.39 -25.24
C VAL A 14 0.67 -9.12 -26.71
N PHE A 15 -0.58 -8.84 -27.07
CA PHE A 15 -0.95 -8.51 -28.44
C PHE A 15 -0.96 -6.99 -28.60
N GLY A 16 -0.05 -6.48 -29.43
CA GLY A 16 0.02 -5.07 -29.80
C GLY A 16 -0.17 -4.84 -31.28
N GLU A 17 0.11 -3.63 -31.75
CA GLU A 17 -0.01 -3.26 -33.16
C GLU A 17 1.01 -3.98 -34.05
N HIS A 18 2.21 -4.26 -33.53
CA HIS A 18 3.25 -5.09 -34.19
C HIS A 18 2.94 -6.59 -34.20
N GLY A 19 1.86 -7.01 -33.55
CA GLY A 19 1.49 -8.42 -33.39
C GLY A 19 1.87 -9.00 -32.01
N PRO A 20 1.96 -10.33 -31.88
CA PRO A 20 2.21 -10.99 -30.62
C PRO A 20 3.65 -10.73 -30.14
N THR A 21 3.77 -10.16 -28.95
CA THR A 21 5.03 -9.81 -28.29
C THR A 21 5.22 -10.66 -27.04
N LEU A 22 6.40 -11.25 -26.86
CA LEU A 22 6.74 -12.00 -25.65
C LEU A 22 7.35 -11.07 -24.59
N ASN A 23 6.58 -10.77 -23.55
CA ASN A 23 7.02 -9.99 -22.39
C ASN A 23 7.71 -10.91 -21.37
N ILE A 24 8.97 -10.61 -21.03
CA ILE A 24 9.78 -11.38 -20.09
C ILE A 24 10.32 -10.43 -19.02
N ASN A 25 10.16 -10.82 -17.76
CA ASN A 25 10.72 -10.07 -16.64
C ASN A 25 11.25 -11.02 -15.56
N ASN A 26 12.30 -10.62 -14.86
CA ASN A 26 12.86 -11.39 -13.74
C ASN A 26 11.98 -11.20 -12.50
N ILE A 27 11.70 -12.29 -11.79
CA ILE A 27 10.92 -12.30 -10.55
C ILE A 27 11.69 -13.00 -9.43
N TYR A 28 11.53 -12.48 -8.22
CA TYR A 28 12.08 -13.09 -7.01
C TYR A 28 10.94 -13.48 -6.09
N ARG A 29 10.99 -14.68 -5.55
CA ARG A 29 9.98 -15.16 -4.59
C ARG A 29 10.64 -15.92 -3.45
N CYS A 30 10.05 -15.81 -2.27
CA CYS A 30 10.49 -16.56 -1.11
C CYS A 30 9.87 -17.95 -1.09
N PHE A 31 10.71 -18.94 -0.85
CA PHE A 31 10.33 -20.34 -0.75
C PHE A 31 10.77 -20.91 0.60
N TYR A 32 9.98 -21.85 1.10
CA TYR A 32 10.43 -22.70 2.20
C TYR A 32 11.53 -23.64 1.71
N GLN A 33 12.61 -23.69 2.49
CA GLN A 33 13.66 -24.67 2.26
C GLN A 33 13.21 -26.03 2.82
N ASN A 34 13.82 -27.10 2.32
CA ASN A 34 13.57 -28.46 2.80
C ASN A 34 14.26 -28.67 4.16
N TYR A 35 13.64 -28.15 5.21
CA TYR A 35 14.08 -28.35 6.59
C TYR A 35 13.28 -29.47 7.24
N ASN A 36 13.94 -30.19 8.16
CA ASN A 36 13.23 -31.04 9.09
C ASN A 36 12.26 -30.20 9.93
N LEU A 37 11.10 -30.75 10.28
CA LEU A 37 10.09 -30.03 11.03
C LEU A 37 10.61 -29.54 12.39
N ILE A 38 11.56 -30.25 13.00
CA ILE A 38 12.24 -29.79 14.22
C ILE A 38 13.01 -28.49 13.98
N GLU A 39 13.83 -28.45 12.93
CA GLU A 39 14.63 -27.26 12.59
C GLU A 39 13.72 -26.10 12.22
N PHE A 40 12.71 -26.37 11.41
CA PHE A 40 11.72 -25.39 10.99
C PHE A 40 11.04 -24.72 12.20
N LEU A 41 10.58 -25.51 13.17
CA LEU A 41 9.92 -25.00 14.37
C LEU A 41 10.90 -24.30 15.32
N SER A 42 12.13 -24.80 15.50
CA SER A 42 13.16 -24.10 16.27
C SER A 42 13.45 -22.71 15.71
N PHE A 43 13.56 -22.58 14.38
CA PHE A 43 13.73 -21.27 13.71
C PHE A 43 12.49 -20.38 13.76
N TYR A 44 11.29 -20.97 13.90
CA TYR A 44 10.06 -20.19 14.02
C TYR A 44 9.87 -19.64 15.43
N LEU A 45 10.10 -20.49 16.44
CA LEU A 45 9.93 -20.17 17.86
C LEU A 45 11.13 -19.41 18.46
N ASN A 46 12.25 -19.33 17.72
CA ASN A 46 13.49 -18.67 18.15
C ASN A 46 14.14 -19.29 19.40
N TYR A 47 13.97 -20.60 19.58
CA TYR A 47 14.68 -21.41 20.57
C TYR A 47 14.79 -22.87 20.10
N ASP A 48 15.73 -23.63 20.65
CA ASP A 48 15.93 -25.03 20.25
C ASP A 48 14.90 -25.97 20.88
N ILE A 49 13.91 -26.41 20.11
CA ILE A 49 12.85 -27.29 20.61
C ILE A 49 13.40 -28.65 21.07
N ARG A 50 14.58 -29.09 20.58
CA ARG A 50 15.20 -30.35 20.99
C ARG A 50 15.52 -30.34 22.49
N LYS A 51 15.80 -29.16 23.06
CA LYS A 51 16.13 -28.98 24.48
C LYS A 51 14.91 -28.65 25.34
N TYR A 52 14.04 -27.75 24.86
CA TYR A 52 12.96 -27.18 25.68
C TYR A 52 11.59 -27.79 25.41
N GLY A 53 11.44 -28.59 24.35
CA GLY A 53 10.16 -29.11 23.90
C GLY A 53 9.24 -28.03 23.31
N ILE A 54 8.02 -28.44 22.97
CA ILE A 54 6.96 -27.55 22.47
C ILE A 54 5.83 -27.56 23.50
N PRO A 55 5.51 -26.43 24.16
CA PRO A 55 4.41 -26.36 25.12
C PRO A 55 3.08 -26.77 24.48
N PRO A 56 2.25 -27.63 25.13
CA PRO A 56 0.97 -28.06 24.56
C PRO A 56 0.00 -26.93 24.20
N LYS A 57 0.07 -25.80 24.92
CA LYS A 57 -0.72 -24.59 24.64
C LYS A 57 -0.41 -23.96 23.27
N ASP A 58 0.79 -24.16 22.75
CA ASP A 58 1.25 -23.56 21.50
C ASP A 58 0.93 -24.46 20.29
N HIS A 59 0.63 -25.74 20.52
CA HIS A 59 0.30 -26.73 19.47
C HIS A 59 -0.85 -26.25 18.56
N PRO A 60 -2.05 -25.90 19.07
CA PRO A 60 -3.15 -25.47 18.20
C PRO A 60 -2.82 -24.16 17.45
N LEU A 61 -2.11 -23.24 18.10
CA LEU A 61 -1.71 -21.97 17.49
C LEU A 61 -0.72 -22.17 16.33
N LEU A 62 0.24 -23.09 16.48
CA LEU A 62 1.20 -23.43 15.43
C LEU A 62 0.52 -24.06 14.21
N VAL A 63 -0.47 -24.93 14.45
CA VAL A 63 -1.26 -25.54 13.37
C VAL A 63 -2.07 -24.48 12.64
N GLN A 64 -2.85 -23.70 13.39
CA GLN A 64 -3.78 -22.71 12.82
C GLN A 64 -3.05 -21.62 12.06
N ASN A 65 -1.92 -21.13 12.60
CA ASN A 65 -1.23 -19.99 12.01
C ASN A 65 -0.35 -20.39 10.84
N ILE A 66 0.31 -21.55 10.87
CA ILE A 66 1.41 -21.87 9.94
C ILE A 66 1.27 -23.25 9.31
N LEU A 67 1.23 -24.31 10.13
CA LEU A 67 1.49 -25.67 9.63
C LEU A 67 0.36 -26.18 8.74
N LYS A 68 -0.88 -25.75 8.98
CA LYS A 68 -2.04 -26.07 8.13
C LYS A 68 -1.85 -25.60 6.67
N PHE A 69 -1.04 -24.57 6.45
CA PHE A 69 -0.80 -23.99 5.13
C PHE A 69 0.37 -24.63 4.38
N LEU A 70 1.14 -25.53 5.00
CA LEU A 70 2.29 -26.19 4.40
C LEU A 70 2.01 -27.64 3.99
N TRP A 71 2.73 -28.10 2.98
CA TRP A 71 2.90 -29.50 2.61
C TRP A 71 4.16 -30.05 3.28
N PHE A 72 4.08 -31.32 3.66
CA PHE A 72 5.17 -32.03 4.29
C PHE A 72 5.49 -33.29 3.51
N VAL A 73 6.77 -33.63 3.47
CA VAL A 73 7.29 -34.81 2.78
C VAL A 73 7.88 -35.77 3.80
N ILE A 74 7.56 -37.05 3.60
CA ILE A 74 8.12 -38.16 4.38
C ILE A 74 8.80 -39.16 3.43
N SER A 75 9.99 -39.60 3.83
CA SER A 75 10.84 -40.53 3.07
C SER A 75 11.26 -41.72 3.96
N LEU A 76 10.37 -42.69 4.14
CA LEU A 76 10.61 -43.84 5.04
C LEU A 76 10.81 -45.18 4.30
N SER A 77 10.68 -45.23 2.97
CA SER A 77 10.66 -46.51 2.22
C SER A 77 10.94 -46.38 0.71
N ASN A 78 11.88 -45.51 0.30
CA ASN A 78 12.15 -45.14 -1.10
C ASN A 78 10.96 -44.54 -1.87
N LYS A 79 9.80 -44.38 -1.22
CA LYS A 79 8.67 -43.60 -1.71
C LYS A 79 8.63 -42.26 -0.98
N ILE A 80 8.46 -41.22 -1.76
CA ILE A 80 8.27 -39.85 -1.29
C ILE A 80 6.77 -39.62 -1.25
N CYS A 81 6.22 -39.46 -0.04
CA CYS A 81 4.80 -39.18 0.14
C CYS A 81 4.61 -37.75 0.65
N GLN A 82 3.64 -37.04 0.08
CA GLN A 82 3.25 -35.68 0.46
C GLN A 82 1.98 -35.71 1.31
N TYR A 83 2.00 -34.98 2.42
CA TYR A 83 0.88 -34.90 3.36
C TYR A 83 0.65 -33.47 3.86
N ARG A 84 -0.53 -33.23 4.44
CA ARG A 84 -0.87 -32.05 5.23
C ARG A 84 -0.84 -32.39 6.71
N LEU A 85 -0.50 -31.40 7.55
CA LEU A 85 -0.50 -31.56 9.00
C LEU A 85 -1.84 -31.11 9.59
N LYS A 86 -2.40 -31.93 10.47
CA LYS A 86 -3.72 -31.72 11.10
C LYS A 86 -3.62 -31.35 12.56
N SER A 87 -2.81 -32.05 13.34
CA SER A 87 -2.70 -31.83 14.79
C SER A 87 -1.37 -32.33 15.36
N PHE A 88 -1.10 -31.99 16.62
CA PHE A 88 -0.04 -32.59 17.42
C PHE A 88 -0.64 -33.66 18.35
N GLY A 89 0.08 -34.76 18.53
CA GLY A 89 -0.23 -35.82 19.49
C GLY A 89 0.66 -35.75 20.74
N CYS A 90 0.59 -36.81 21.56
CA CYS A 90 1.45 -36.98 22.72
C CYS A 90 2.92 -37.23 22.32
N PRO A 91 3.88 -37.14 23.26
CA PRO A 91 5.28 -37.47 23.02
C PRO A 91 5.46 -38.83 22.35
N ALA A 92 6.46 -38.97 21.47
CA ALA A 92 6.72 -40.23 20.77
C ALA A 92 7.02 -41.40 21.73
N SER A 93 7.56 -41.13 22.93
CA SER A 93 7.72 -42.12 24.00
C SER A 93 6.41 -42.68 24.56
N GLU A 94 5.33 -41.88 24.52
CA GLU A 94 4.03 -42.23 25.09
C GLU A 94 3.02 -42.67 24.03
N HIS A 95 3.22 -42.24 22.78
CA HIS A 95 2.35 -42.60 21.66
C HIS A 95 2.42 -44.10 21.37
N LYS A 96 1.26 -44.76 21.25
CA LYS A 96 1.17 -46.20 20.99
C LYS A 96 0.44 -46.48 19.69
N TYR A 97 1.05 -47.29 18.83
CA TYR A 97 0.42 -47.85 17.64
C TYR A 97 -0.21 -49.20 17.97
N THR A 98 -1.37 -49.49 17.37
CA THR A 98 -2.02 -50.79 17.47
C THR A 98 -1.64 -51.63 16.26
N ILE A 99 -0.94 -52.75 16.48
CA ILE A 99 -0.60 -53.74 15.46
C ILE A 99 -1.52 -54.96 15.65
N ASN A 100 -2.18 -55.39 14.58
CA ASN A 100 -3.01 -56.61 14.53
C ASN A 100 -4.03 -56.69 15.67
N GLU A 101 -4.81 -55.61 15.85
CA GLU A 101 -6.01 -55.49 16.72
C GLU A 101 -5.85 -55.81 18.21
N SER A 102 -4.65 -56.14 18.70
CA SER A 102 -4.46 -56.57 20.09
C SER A 102 -3.10 -56.19 20.72
N LYS A 103 -2.07 -55.87 19.92
CA LYS A 103 -0.74 -55.53 20.43
C LYS A 103 -0.47 -54.03 20.30
N GLN A 104 -0.33 -53.35 21.43
CA GLN A 104 0.13 -51.96 21.46
C GLN A 104 1.66 -51.92 21.54
N ILE A 105 2.28 -51.15 20.66
CA ILE A 105 3.72 -50.87 20.66
C ILE A 105 3.94 -49.36 20.71
N THR A 106 4.95 -48.89 21.44
CA THR A 106 5.26 -47.45 21.47
C THR A 106 5.77 -46.99 20.11
N ALA A 107 5.67 -45.70 19.80
CA ALA A 107 6.21 -45.20 18.53
C ALA A 107 7.72 -45.41 18.44
N VAL A 108 8.44 -45.22 19.56
CA VAL A 108 9.89 -45.48 19.63
C VAL A 108 10.22 -46.92 19.25
N ASP A 109 9.52 -47.90 19.84
CA ASP A 109 9.78 -49.32 19.57
C ASP A 109 9.29 -49.72 18.17
N TYR A 110 8.19 -49.14 17.68
CA TYR A 110 7.69 -49.38 16.33
C TYR A 110 8.73 -49.00 15.27
N PHE A 111 9.24 -47.76 15.32
CA PHE A 111 10.21 -47.27 14.33
C PHE A 111 11.55 -48.01 14.45
N ARG A 112 11.96 -48.42 15.66
CA ARG A 112 13.15 -49.23 15.87
C ARG A 112 13.00 -50.64 15.30
N ASP A 113 11.94 -51.35 15.66
CA ASP A 113 11.79 -52.78 15.36
C ASP A 113 11.33 -53.05 13.93
N LYS A 114 10.48 -52.17 13.36
CA LYS A 114 9.89 -52.38 12.02
C LYS A 114 10.63 -51.66 10.91
N LEU A 115 11.17 -50.47 11.19
CA LEU A 115 11.79 -49.60 10.19
C LEU A 115 13.30 -49.41 10.42
N ASN A 116 13.86 -49.98 11.48
CA ASN A 116 15.27 -49.86 11.86
C ASN A 116 15.72 -48.39 12.03
N ILE A 117 14.81 -47.54 12.53
CA ILE A 117 15.04 -46.11 12.79
C ILE A 117 15.05 -45.88 14.29
N CYS A 118 16.19 -45.44 14.82
CA CYS A 118 16.32 -45.04 16.23
C CYS A 118 15.96 -43.57 16.40
N LEU A 119 14.86 -43.29 17.11
CA LEU A 119 14.44 -41.92 17.33
C LEU A 119 15.39 -41.17 18.28
N CYS A 120 15.83 -39.97 17.90
CA CYS A 120 16.76 -39.18 18.72
C CYS A 120 16.05 -38.28 19.73
N ASN A 121 14.79 -37.89 19.45
CA ASN A 121 14.03 -36.94 20.27
C ASN A 121 12.69 -37.52 20.72
N PRO A 122 12.67 -38.60 21.53
CA PRO A 122 11.44 -39.29 21.91
C PRO A 122 10.49 -38.47 22.81
N HIS A 123 11.00 -37.42 23.46
CA HIS A 123 10.22 -36.48 24.27
C HIS A 123 9.41 -35.48 23.43
N LEU A 124 9.70 -35.35 22.13
CA LEU A 124 8.94 -34.47 21.23
C LEU A 124 7.62 -35.13 20.80
N PRO A 125 6.57 -34.32 20.53
CA PRO A 125 5.27 -34.84 20.12
C PRO A 125 5.32 -35.52 18.74
N VAL A 126 4.45 -36.51 18.53
CA VAL A 126 4.10 -36.97 17.18
C VAL A 126 3.18 -35.95 16.50
N VAL A 127 3.17 -35.92 15.17
CA VAL A 127 2.27 -35.08 14.37
C VAL A 127 1.30 -35.96 13.60
N GLU A 128 0.02 -35.57 13.60
CA GLU A 128 -1.01 -36.19 12.77
C GLU A 128 -0.94 -35.58 11.36
N VAL A 129 -0.65 -36.42 10.38
CA VAL A 129 -0.62 -36.05 8.96
C VAL A 129 -1.70 -36.82 8.18
N TYR A 130 -2.22 -36.22 7.12
CA TYR A 130 -3.24 -36.81 6.27
C TYR A 130 -3.03 -36.44 4.80
N ASN A 131 -3.58 -37.27 3.90
CA ASN A 131 -3.59 -36.98 2.48
C ASN A 131 -4.92 -36.29 2.12
N PRO A 132 -4.92 -35.08 1.54
CA PRO A 132 -6.18 -34.41 1.17
C PRO A 132 -7.05 -35.19 0.18
N ASN A 133 -6.47 -36.12 -0.58
CA ASN A 133 -7.22 -36.98 -1.50
C ASN A 133 -7.91 -38.16 -0.78
N ASP A 134 -7.57 -38.42 0.48
CA ASP A 134 -8.15 -39.49 1.30
C ASP A 134 -8.28 -39.03 2.76
N GLU A 135 -9.32 -38.23 3.04
CA GLU A 135 -9.53 -37.58 4.34
C GLU A 135 -9.79 -38.57 5.49
N ASN A 136 -10.20 -39.80 5.18
CA ASN A 136 -10.51 -40.83 6.18
C ASN A 136 -9.25 -41.50 6.76
N GLN A 137 -8.07 -41.24 6.19
CA GLN A 137 -6.82 -41.85 6.62
C GLN A 137 -5.85 -40.79 7.17
N SER A 138 -5.61 -40.82 8.49
CA SER A 138 -4.55 -40.06 9.14
C SER A 138 -3.49 -40.96 9.75
N TYR A 139 -2.25 -40.46 9.76
CA TYR A 139 -1.08 -41.15 10.28
C TYR A 139 -0.41 -40.28 11.33
N PHE A 140 -0.03 -40.89 12.45
CA PHE A 140 0.81 -40.21 13.44
C PHE A 140 2.26 -40.53 13.14
N LEU A 141 3.10 -39.50 13.03
CA LEU A 141 4.52 -39.64 12.74
C LEU A 141 5.36 -38.83 13.74
N PRO A 142 6.48 -39.35 14.24
CA PRO A 142 7.45 -38.57 14.99
C PRO A 142 7.88 -37.33 14.20
N ILE A 143 7.94 -36.18 14.87
CA ILE A 143 8.25 -34.89 14.23
C ILE A 143 9.60 -34.88 13.50
N GLU A 144 10.56 -35.68 13.95
CA GLU A 144 11.89 -35.84 13.33
C GLU A 144 11.87 -36.56 11.98
N LEU A 145 10.78 -37.24 11.61
CA LEU A 145 10.66 -37.95 10.32
C LEU A 145 9.89 -37.13 9.26
N VAL A 146 9.48 -35.92 9.62
CA VAL A 146 8.66 -35.05 8.78
C VAL A 146 9.50 -33.87 8.30
N ASN A 147 9.59 -33.68 6.98
CA ASN A 147 10.28 -32.56 6.38
C ASN A 147 9.28 -31.61 5.71
N VAL A 148 9.59 -30.31 5.67
CA VAL A 148 8.80 -29.33 4.91
C VAL A 148 9.07 -29.52 3.42
N ASP A 149 8.03 -29.63 2.60
CA ASP A 149 8.23 -29.83 1.15
C ASP A 149 8.93 -28.62 0.50
N LYS A 150 9.79 -28.89 -0.49
CA LYS A 150 10.61 -27.88 -1.17
C LYS A 150 9.78 -27.09 -2.18
N GLY A 151 10.17 -25.83 -2.41
CA GLY A 151 9.57 -25.02 -3.49
C GLY A 151 8.16 -24.51 -3.20
N GLN A 152 7.71 -24.61 -1.94
CA GLN A 152 6.44 -24.03 -1.51
C GLN A 152 6.58 -22.53 -1.26
N THR A 153 5.69 -21.75 -1.87
CA THR A 153 5.60 -20.31 -1.64
C THR A 153 4.76 -20.02 -0.41
N ASN A 154 5.16 -19.01 0.36
CA ASN A 154 4.41 -18.65 1.55
C ASN A 154 3.08 -17.93 1.22
N LEU A 155 2.04 -18.21 2.02
CA LEU A 155 0.79 -17.44 2.07
C LEU A 155 0.85 -16.29 3.09
N GLN A 156 1.78 -16.33 4.07
CA GLN A 156 1.94 -15.23 5.02
C GLN A 156 2.88 -14.14 4.50
N SER A 157 2.72 -12.94 5.04
CA SER A 157 3.60 -11.79 4.76
C SER A 157 5.06 -12.06 5.21
N LEU A 158 6.00 -11.35 4.60
CA LEU A 158 7.43 -11.46 4.90
C LEU A 158 7.79 -10.58 6.10
N THR A 159 8.81 -10.96 6.86
CA THR A 159 9.36 -10.06 7.90
C THR A 159 10.17 -8.94 7.25
N PRO A 160 10.49 -7.81 7.93
CA PRO A 160 11.13 -6.66 7.28
C PRO A 160 12.57 -6.99 6.95
N ALA A 161 13.24 -7.79 7.80
CA ALA A 161 14.54 -8.35 7.49
C ALA A 161 14.52 -9.23 6.22
N GLN A 162 13.43 -9.97 5.97
CA GLN A 162 13.25 -10.75 4.75
C GLN A 162 12.95 -9.84 3.55
N HIS A 163 12.08 -8.84 3.71
CA HIS A 163 11.81 -7.81 2.70
C HIS A 163 13.10 -7.10 2.28
N ALA A 164 13.89 -6.58 3.22
CA ALA A 164 15.16 -5.92 2.95
C ALA A 164 16.16 -6.83 2.19
N LYS A 165 16.17 -8.14 2.48
CA LYS A 165 17.03 -9.10 1.78
C LYS A 165 16.59 -9.32 0.33
N ILE A 166 15.28 -9.29 0.05
CA ILE A 166 14.71 -9.38 -1.31
C ILE A 166 14.90 -8.06 -2.05
N GLU A 167 14.62 -6.94 -1.39
CA GLU A 167 14.77 -5.60 -1.93
C GLU A 167 16.20 -5.38 -2.41
N LYS A 168 17.20 -5.72 -1.59
CA LYS A 168 18.61 -5.64 -1.98
C LYS A 168 18.97 -6.43 -3.24
N LYS A 169 18.25 -7.52 -3.55
CA LYS A 169 18.47 -8.33 -4.76
C LYS A 169 17.64 -7.87 -5.96
N THR A 170 16.51 -7.23 -5.73
CA THR A 170 15.55 -6.81 -6.77
C THR A 170 15.81 -5.39 -7.26
N VAL A 171 16.37 -4.54 -6.40
CA VAL A 171 16.77 -3.16 -6.71
C VAL A 171 18.05 -3.19 -7.52
N VAL A 172 17.90 -3.19 -8.84
CA VAL A 172 18.99 -3.17 -9.83
C VAL A 172 18.79 -2.05 -10.83
N SER A 173 19.89 -1.52 -11.37
CA SER A 173 19.84 -0.47 -12.39
C SER A 173 19.15 -0.96 -13.68
N PRO A 174 18.62 -0.06 -14.54
CA PRO A 174 18.02 -0.45 -15.82
C PRO A 174 18.97 -1.28 -16.71
N GLU A 175 20.26 -0.94 -16.71
CA GLU A 175 21.28 -1.66 -17.49
C GLU A 175 21.52 -3.08 -16.96
N GLU A 176 21.64 -3.24 -15.65
CA GLU A 176 21.77 -4.56 -15.02
C GLU A 176 20.52 -5.41 -15.25
N ARG A 177 19.33 -4.80 -15.12
CA ARG A 177 18.07 -5.49 -15.39
C ARG A 177 17.97 -5.97 -16.84
N TYR A 178 18.36 -5.13 -17.79
CA TYR A 178 18.45 -5.52 -19.20
C TYR A 178 19.37 -6.73 -19.38
N LYS A 179 20.57 -6.71 -18.78
CA LYS A 179 21.52 -7.85 -18.83
C LYS A 179 20.91 -9.12 -18.23
N MET A 180 20.19 -9.00 -17.10
CA MET A 180 19.51 -10.13 -16.46
C MET A 180 18.42 -10.74 -17.35
N ILE A 181 17.60 -9.90 -18.01
CA ILE A 181 16.57 -10.39 -18.94
C ILE A 181 17.21 -11.05 -20.17
N ARG A 182 18.25 -10.44 -20.74
CA ARG A 182 19.01 -11.03 -21.86
C ARG A 182 19.60 -12.39 -21.50
N HIS A 183 20.13 -12.53 -20.29
CA HIS A 183 20.63 -13.81 -19.80
C HIS A 183 19.53 -14.87 -19.75
N ILE A 184 18.35 -14.54 -19.20
CA ILE A 184 17.19 -15.45 -19.18
C ILE A 184 16.77 -15.89 -20.58
N VAL A 185 16.69 -14.96 -21.53
CA VAL A 185 16.32 -15.25 -22.93
C VAL A 185 17.33 -16.19 -23.59
N ASN A 186 18.62 -15.92 -23.40
CA ASN A 186 19.70 -16.75 -23.94
C ASN A 186 19.73 -18.15 -23.33
N GLU A 187 19.58 -18.26 -22.00
CA GLU A 187 19.53 -19.55 -21.29
C GLU A 187 18.32 -20.38 -21.67
N ARG A 188 17.15 -19.73 -21.86
CA ARG A 188 15.92 -20.45 -22.17
C ARG A 188 15.94 -21.01 -23.59
N GLY A 189 16.58 -20.31 -24.53
CA GLY A 189 16.71 -20.75 -25.91
C GLY A 189 15.34 -21.05 -26.56
N PHE A 190 14.41 -20.09 -26.55
CA PHE A 190 13.01 -20.30 -26.98
C PHE A 190 12.88 -21.01 -28.35
N ASN A 191 13.72 -20.68 -29.32
CA ASN A 191 13.69 -21.31 -30.65
C ASN A 191 14.18 -22.78 -30.68
N GLN A 192 14.68 -23.30 -29.56
CA GLN A 192 15.03 -24.71 -29.38
C GLN A 192 13.89 -25.51 -28.74
N ASP A 193 12.86 -24.85 -28.21
CA ASP A 193 11.71 -25.49 -27.56
C ASP A 193 10.89 -26.30 -28.57
N LEU A 194 10.70 -27.60 -28.27
CA LEU A 194 10.01 -28.53 -29.17
C LEU A 194 8.56 -28.15 -29.40
N TYR A 195 7.89 -27.58 -28.40
CA TYR A 195 6.49 -27.19 -28.52
C TYR A 195 6.35 -25.97 -29.42
N LEU A 196 7.21 -24.96 -29.26
CA LEU A 196 7.16 -23.78 -30.13
C LEU A 196 7.42 -24.12 -31.60
N LYS A 197 8.31 -25.09 -31.87
CA LYS A 197 8.54 -25.62 -33.22
C LYS A 197 7.32 -26.33 -33.81
N GLU A 198 6.62 -27.14 -33.01
CA GLU A 198 5.40 -27.83 -33.46
C GLU A 198 4.29 -26.85 -33.86
N PHE A 199 4.22 -25.70 -33.20
CA PHE A 199 3.26 -24.63 -33.52
C PHE A 199 3.78 -23.60 -34.56
N ASP A 200 4.94 -23.85 -35.18
CA ASP A 200 5.61 -22.93 -36.11
C ASP A 200 5.81 -21.50 -35.52
N ILE A 201 6.05 -21.41 -34.21
CA ILE A 201 6.30 -20.15 -33.51
C ILE A 201 7.79 -19.90 -33.38
N THR A 202 8.26 -18.78 -33.92
CA THR A 202 9.63 -18.30 -33.75
C THR A 202 9.66 -17.03 -32.90
N VAL A 203 10.55 -16.97 -31.92
CA VAL A 203 10.77 -15.81 -31.06
C VAL A 203 12.03 -15.08 -31.52
N ASN A 204 11.93 -13.78 -31.82
CA ASN A 204 13.12 -12.95 -32.00
C ASN A 204 13.79 -12.76 -30.63
N ALA A 205 14.85 -13.54 -30.39
CA ALA A 205 15.59 -13.55 -29.13
C ALA A 205 16.83 -12.64 -29.17
N ASP A 206 17.19 -12.08 -30.32
CA ASP A 206 18.44 -11.34 -30.51
C ASP A 206 18.32 -9.88 -30.09
N GLU A 207 17.13 -9.29 -30.26
CA GLU A 207 16.89 -7.88 -29.95
C GLU A 207 15.62 -7.70 -29.12
N MET A 208 15.62 -6.72 -28.21
CA MET A 208 14.37 -6.23 -27.61
C MET A 208 13.70 -5.28 -28.59
N ILE A 209 12.37 -5.24 -28.57
CA ILE A 209 11.60 -4.31 -29.40
C ILE A 209 12.00 -2.87 -29.06
N MET A 210 12.40 -2.13 -30.09
CA MET A 210 12.70 -0.71 -30.00
C MET A 210 11.41 0.07 -30.26
N LEU A 211 11.07 0.95 -29.33
CA LEU A 211 9.81 1.70 -29.35
C LEU A 211 10.11 3.19 -29.36
N PRO A 212 9.42 3.98 -30.20
CA PRO A 212 9.48 5.42 -30.07
C PRO A 212 8.84 5.83 -28.75
N ALA A 213 9.45 6.78 -28.06
CA ALA A 213 8.91 7.33 -26.82
C ALA A 213 8.99 8.85 -26.88
N ARG A 214 7.98 9.52 -26.32
CA ARG A 214 7.90 10.98 -26.22
C ARG A 214 8.16 11.46 -24.79
N ILE A 215 8.81 12.61 -24.67
CA ILE A 215 8.97 13.31 -23.38
C ILE A 215 7.92 14.40 -23.32
N LEU A 216 6.97 14.27 -22.39
CA LEU A 216 5.93 15.28 -22.18
C LEU A 216 6.52 16.60 -21.64
N PRO A 217 5.95 17.76 -22.03
CA PRO A 217 6.40 19.05 -21.53
C PRO A 217 6.15 19.16 -20.03
N ARG A 218 7.15 19.66 -19.28
CA ARG A 218 7.03 19.81 -17.83
C ARG A 218 6.01 20.88 -17.45
N PRO A 219 5.21 20.67 -16.40
CA PRO A 219 4.25 21.67 -15.95
C PRO A 219 4.93 22.90 -15.33
N LYS A 220 4.19 24.02 -15.32
CA LYS A 220 4.57 25.24 -14.60
C LYS A 220 3.88 25.27 -13.24
N ILE A 221 4.65 25.14 -12.16
CA ILE A 221 4.16 25.16 -10.78
C ILE A 221 4.23 26.58 -10.24
N LYS A 222 3.10 27.13 -9.79
CA LYS A 222 3.00 28.47 -9.22
C LYS A 222 2.96 28.43 -7.70
N TYR A 223 3.79 29.26 -7.09
CA TYR A 223 3.83 29.58 -5.65
C TYR A 223 3.68 31.08 -5.45
N LYS A 224 3.48 31.53 -4.21
CA LYS A 224 3.44 32.96 -3.88
C LYS A 224 4.85 33.52 -3.71
N SER A 225 5.13 34.68 -4.32
CA SER A 225 6.44 35.34 -4.18
C SER A 225 6.72 35.69 -2.72
N SER A 226 7.91 35.35 -2.22
CA SER A 226 8.41 35.82 -0.93
C SER A 226 8.86 37.30 -0.97
N HIS A 227 9.13 37.84 -2.18
CA HIS A 227 9.71 39.18 -2.37
C HIS A 227 8.71 40.28 -2.78
N GLY A 228 7.41 40.02 -2.72
CA GLY A 228 6.39 41.07 -2.90
C GLY A 228 6.27 41.62 -4.32
N ASP A 229 6.60 40.82 -5.35
CA ASP A 229 6.39 41.22 -6.74
C ASP A 229 4.93 41.52 -7.06
N LEU A 230 4.71 42.50 -7.94
CA LEU A 230 3.43 43.13 -8.30
C LEU A 230 2.38 42.16 -8.90
N ASP A 231 2.78 40.97 -9.38
CA ASP A 231 1.89 39.91 -9.90
C ASP A 231 1.64 38.75 -8.88
N GLY A 232 2.19 38.84 -7.68
CA GLY A 232 1.89 37.97 -6.53
C GLY A 232 2.38 36.51 -6.59
N ASN A 233 2.60 35.92 -7.78
CA ASN A 233 2.96 34.50 -7.96
C ASN A 233 4.26 34.30 -8.76
N VAL A 234 5.10 33.34 -8.34
CA VAL A 234 6.34 32.91 -8.99
C VAL A 234 6.18 31.51 -9.57
N ILE A 235 6.78 31.27 -10.73
CA ILE A 235 6.82 29.94 -11.36
C ILE A 235 8.11 29.23 -10.97
N GLU A 236 7.98 28.15 -10.19
CA GLU A 236 9.08 27.23 -9.92
C GLU A 236 9.29 26.29 -11.10
N ARG A 237 10.55 26.14 -11.55
CA ARG A 237 10.89 25.25 -12.66
C ARG A 237 11.01 23.81 -12.16
N VAL A 238 10.20 22.93 -12.72
CA VAL A 238 10.30 21.49 -12.48
C VAL A 238 11.58 20.96 -13.12
N GLN A 239 12.49 20.45 -12.30
CA GLN A 239 13.65 19.68 -12.74
C GLN A 239 13.23 18.24 -13.04
N ILE A 240 14.17 17.33 -13.31
CA ILE A 240 13.83 15.92 -13.57
C ILE A 240 13.24 15.33 -12.28
N GLY A 241 11.91 15.11 -12.25
CA GLY A 241 11.17 14.45 -11.18
C GLY A 241 11.01 15.22 -9.86
N LYS A 242 11.53 16.44 -9.74
CA LYS A 242 11.52 17.23 -8.51
C LYS A 242 11.53 18.73 -8.77
N TRP A 243 11.00 19.50 -7.84
CA TRP A 243 11.21 20.95 -7.75
C TRP A 243 11.61 21.33 -6.32
N CYS A 244 12.14 22.54 -6.17
CA CYS A 244 12.44 23.11 -4.86
C CYS A 244 11.34 24.10 -4.48
N LEU A 245 10.97 24.10 -3.21
CA LEU A 245 10.11 25.14 -2.64
C LEU A 245 11.01 26.22 -2.05
N ASN A 246 11.27 27.28 -2.83
CA ASN A 246 12.05 28.44 -2.38
C ASN A 246 11.14 29.64 -2.03
N ASN A 247 9.83 29.47 -2.21
CA ASN A 247 8.81 30.50 -2.14
C ASN A 247 7.74 30.13 -1.10
N CYS A 248 6.78 31.03 -0.87
CA CYS A 248 5.71 30.80 0.09
C CYS A 248 4.55 30.01 -0.53
N PHE A 249 3.77 29.35 0.33
CA PHE A 249 2.51 28.76 -0.10
C PHE A 249 1.53 29.83 -0.61
N VAL A 250 0.71 29.47 -1.60
CA VAL A 250 -0.19 30.41 -2.28
C VAL A 250 -1.23 31.00 -1.35
N LYS A 251 -1.87 30.15 -0.54
CA LYS A 251 -2.83 30.54 0.49
C LYS A 251 -2.44 29.90 1.81
N THR A 252 -2.23 30.73 2.82
CA THR A 252 -1.86 30.35 4.19
C THR A 252 -2.81 30.98 5.19
N TYR A 253 -2.79 30.45 6.41
CA TYR A 253 -3.60 30.92 7.53
C TYR A 253 -2.70 31.25 8.73
N GLU A 254 -3.19 32.15 9.58
CA GLU A 254 -2.56 32.45 10.86
C GLU A 254 -3.11 31.52 11.93
N ILE A 255 -2.21 30.85 12.66
CA ILE A 255 -2.55 29.95 13.77
C ILE A 255 -2.23 30.64 15.09
N ARG A 256 -3.29 30.86 15.87
CA ARG A 256 -3.27 31.62 17.11
C ARG A 256 -3.05 30.72 18.31
N THR A 257 -3.59 29.51 18.27
CA THR A 257 -3.57 28.57 19.41
C THR A 257 -3.15 27.18 18.95
N TRP A 258 -2.00 26.71 19.43
CA TRP A 258 -1.48 25.39 19.09
C TRP A 258 -0.76 24.75 20.28
N ALA A 259 -0.62 23.43 20.23
CA ALA A 259 -0.05 22.64 21.31
C ALA A 259 0.95 21.60 20.81
N VAL A 260 1.89 21.25 21.68
CA VAL A 260 2.80 20.12 21.54
C VAL A 260 2.61 19.20 22.74
N VAL A 261 2.27 17.94 22.47
CA VAL A 261 2.04 16.93 23.49
C VAL A 261 3.05 15.80 23.32
N PHE A 262 3.93 15.64 24.30
CA PHE A 262 4.86 14.51 24.33
C PHE A 262 4.21 13.31 25.01
N VAL A 263 4.15 12.18 24.29
CA VAL A 263 3.57 10.92 24.76
C VAL A 263 4.70 9.91 24.94
N SER A 264 4.87 9.41 26.16
CA SER A 264 5.91 8.44 26.49
C SER A 264 5.37 7.36 27.43
N PRO A 265 5.77 6.08 27.30
CA PRO A 265 5.38 5.02 28.23
C PRO A 265 6.01 5.19 29.62
N HIS A 266 7.13 5.90 29.71
CA HIS A 266 7.85 6.19 30.95
C HIS A 266 7.98 7.68 31.17
N GLU A 267 8.27 8.09 32.41
CA GLU A 267 8.58 9.49 32.70
C GLU A 267 9.74 9.95 31.80
N PRO A 268 9.54 11.03 31.04
CA PRO A 268 10.53 11.45 30.07
C PRO A 268 11.71 12.12 30.78
N ASN A 269 12.91 11.88 30.26
CA ASN A 269 14.11 12.51 30.81
C ASN A 269 14.26 13.98 30.33
N ASP A 270 15.11 14.74 31.01
CA ASP A 270 15.35 16.16 30.70
C ASP A 270 15.83 16.38 29.26
N HIS A 271 16.56 15.42 28.70
CA HIS A 271 17.03 15.48 27.32
C HIS A 271 15.87 15.42 26.32
N GLN A 272 14.94 14.48 26.52
CA GLN A 272 13.74 14.31 25.69
C GLN A 272 12.85 15.55 25.75
N ILE A 273 12.58 16.06 26.96
CA ILE A 273 11.79 17.29 27.15
C ILE A 273 12.50 18.49 26.50
N GLY A 274 13.80 18.62 26.71
CA GLY A 274 14.62 19.69 26.13
C GLY A 274 14.59 19.68 24.60
N LEU A 275 14.65 18.49 23.98
CA LEU A 275 14.57 18.35 22.53
C LEU A 275 13.19 18.76 21.99
N VAL A 276 12.10 18.28 22.63
CA VAL A 276 10.73 18.64 22.27
C VAL A 276 10.52 20.16 22.35
N ARG A 277 10.96 20.79 23.44
CA ARG A 277 10.86 22.25 23.63
C ARG A 277 11.66 23.03 22.58
N LYS A 278 12.89 22.59 22.30
CA LYS A 278 13.74 23.21 21.27
C LYS A 278 13.08 23.17 19.89
N ILE A 279 12.38 22.07 19.57
CA ILE A 279 11.63 21.95 18.33
C ILE A 279 10.41 22.87 18.35
N ALA A 280 9.63 22.85 19.43
CA ALA A 280 8.47 23.74 19.58
C ALA A 280 8.84 25.21 19.36
N GLN A 281 9.99 25.67 19.88
CA GLN A 281 10.48 27.03 19.68
C GLN A 281 10.90 27.33 18.23
N LYS A 282 11.41 26.34 17.49
CA LYS A 282 11.86 26.51 16.10
C LYS A 282 10.76 26.39 15.06
N LEU A 283 9.64 25.72 15.37
CA LEU A 283 8.55 25.52 14.42
C LEU A 283 7.99 26.86 13.89
N PRO A 284 7.69 27.88 14.72
CA PRO A 284 7.18 29.17 14.22
C PRO A 284 8.11 29.86 13.22
N GLU A 285 9.42 29.84 13.47
CA GLU A 285 10.43 30.43 12.57
C GLU A 285 10.45 29.71 11.22
N ALA A 286 10.50 28.37 11.23
CA ALA A 286 10.50 27.57 10.01
C ALA A 286 9.20 27.73 9.20
N MET A 287 8.07 28.00 9.86
CA MET A 287 6.77 28.18 9.20
C MET A 287 6.62 29.55 8.55
N LEU A 288 7.22 30.57 9.15
CA LEU A 288 7.22 31.92 8.61
C LEU A 288 7.89 31.97 7.23
N GLU A 289 8.94 31.17 7.00
CA GLU A 289 9.61 31.04 5.70
C GLU A 289 8.63 30.62 4.58
N TYR A 290 7.64 29.78 4.90
CA TYR A 290 6.63 29.32 3.94
C TYR A 290 5.35 30.18 3.94
N GLY A 291 5.34 31.27 4.71
CA GLY A 291 4.22 32.21 4.81
C GLY A 291 3.12 31.81 5.79
N ILE A 292 3.32 30.76 6.61
CA ILE A 292 2.37 30.37 7.65
C ILE A 292 2.77 31.05 8.96
N ARG A 293 1.85 31.82 9.56
CA ARG A 293 2.12 32.54 10.81
C ARG A 293 1.66 31.72 12.00
N PHE A 294 2.54 31.52 12.97
CA PHE A 294 2.23 30.87 14.24
C PHE A 294 2.38 31.86 15.38
N ASN A 295 1.53 31.72 16.40
CA ASN A 295 1.81 32.28 17.71
C ASN A 295 3.12 31.69 18.25
N PRO A 296 4.13 32.50 18.65
CA PRO A 296 5.39 32.00 19.16
C PRO A 296 5.26 31.14 20.43
N SER A 297 4.18 31.30 21.20
CA SER A 297 3.93 30.51 22.40
C SER A 297 3.05 29.29 22.11
N SER A 298 3.61 28.09 22.33
CA SER A 298 2.87 26.82 22.31
C SER A 298 2.38 26.41 23.69
N ILE A 299 1.29 25.64 23.73
CA ILE A 299 0.93 24.87 24.93
C ILE A 299 1.75 23.59 24.94
N GLU A 300 2.72 23.47 25.85
CA GLU A 300 3.55 22.27 26.02
C GLU A 300 2.96 21.36 27.10
N LYS A 301 2.79 20.07 26.79
CA LYS A 301 2.35 19.05 27.75
C LYS A 301 3.12 17.75 27.60
N THR A 302 3.18 17.01 28.69
CA THR A 302 3.70 15.64 28.75
C THR A 302 2.60 14.73 29.29
N THR A 303 2.41 13.58 28.66
CA THR A 303 1.43 12.59 29.11
C THR A 303 1.99 11.17 28.97
N ALA A 304 1.49 10.27 29.82
CA ALA A 304 1.78 8.84 29.69
C ALA A 304 1.07 8.28 28.45
N ALA A 305 1.64 7.20 27.90
CA ALA A 305 1.07 6.42 26.80
C ALA A 305 -0.15 5.60 27.27
N GLU A 306 -1.21 6.27 27.74
CA GLU A 306 -2.44 5.68 28.24
C GLU A 306 -3.66 6.37 27.60
N GLU A 307 -4.64 5.58 27.17
CA GLU A 307 -5.78 6.06 26.38
C GLU A 307 -6.60 7.13 27.11
N GLU A 308 -6.95 6.87 28.38
CA GLU A 308 -7.73 7.79 29.21
C GLU A 308 -7.04 9.15 29.39
N LYS A 309 -5.72 9.13 29.64
CA LYS A 309 -4.95 10.37 29.83
C LYS A 309 -4.90 11.19 28.55
N ILE A 310 -4.68 10.54 27.40
CA ILE A 310 -4.66 11.21 26.10
C ILE A 310 -6.03 11.82 25.78
N LEU A 311 -7.11 11.12 26.11
CA LEU A 311 -8.48 11.63 25.98
C LEU A 311 -8.74 12.89 26.79
N VAL A 312 -8.34 12.90 28.07
CA VAL A 312 -8.45 14.09 28.92
C VAL A 312 -7.69 15.27 28.32
N HIS A 313 -6.48 15.03 27.81
CA HIS A 313 -5.67 16.06 27.15
C HIS A 313 -6.36 16.62 25.90
N MET A 314 -6.92 15.76 25.04
CA MET A 314 -7.64 16.20 23.84
C MET A 314 -8.85 17.08 24.20
N ILE A 315 -9.64 16.68 25.19
CA ILE A 315 -10.80 17.46 25.65
C ILE A 315 -10.37 18.82 26.20
N GLU A 316 -9.28 18.87 26.97
CA GLU A 316 -8.78 20.13 27.51
C GLU A 316 -8.24 21.07 26.42
N LEU A 317 -7.47 20.54 25.46
CA LEU A 317 -6.95 21.33 24.34
C LEU A 317 -8.08 21.84 23.44
N ARG A 318 -9.16 21.06 23.28
CA ARG A 318 -10.39 21.51 22.62
C ARG A 318 -11.04 22.68 23.36
N LYS A 319 -11.17 22.60 24.70
CA LYS A 319 -11.73 23.69 25.51
C LYS A 319 -10.91 24.98 25.37
N ARG A 320 -9.60 24.86 25.20
CA ARG A 320 -8.68 25.98 24.93
C ARG A 320 -8.73 26.49 23.49
N LYS A 321 -9.60 25.94 22.64
CA LYS A 321 -9.72 26.26 21.21
C LYS A 321 -8.39 26.13 20.47
N CYS A 322 -7.61 25.10 20.78
CA CYS A 322 -6.41 24.79 20.00
C CYS A 322 -6.82 24.45 18.57
N GLU A 323 -6.22 25.12 17.59
CA GLU A 323 -6.41 24.87 16.17
C GLU A 323 -5.57 23.68 15.71
N ILE A 324 -4.39 23.49 16.33
CA ILE A 324 -3.44 22.43 16.00
C ILE A 324 -2.87 21.77 17.24
N ILE A 325 -2.69 20.45 17.17
CA ILE A 325 -1.95 19.68 18.17
C ILE A 325 -0.90 18.79 17.50
N PHE A 326 0.36 18.95 17.90
CA PHE A 326 1.45 18.04 17.55
C PHE A 326 1.65 16.99 18.65
N TYR A 327 1.29 15.74 18.38
CA TYR A 327 1.59 14.61 19.26
C TYR A 327 2.95 14.04 18.90
N ILE A 328 3.91 14.15 19.80
CA ILE A 328 5.23 13.53 19.64
C ILE A 328 5.18 12.19 20.39
N LEU A 329 5.19 11.10 19.63
CA LEU A 329 5.01 9.75 20.14
C LEU A 329 6.38 9.08 20.34
N HIS A 330 6.70 8.73 21.58
CA HIS A 330 7.89 7.94 21.91
C HIS A 330 7.46 6.53 22.31
N GLN A 331 7.73 5.53 21.48
CA GLN A 331 7.41 4.12 21.77
C GLN A 331 5.94 3.89 22.20
N ALA A 332 5.02 4.76 21.80
CA ALA A 332 3.64 4.76 22.27
C ALA A 332 2.77 3.61 21.72
N GLY A 333 3.34 2.76 20.84
CA GLY A 333 2.59 1.71 20.16
C GLY A 333 1.59 2.24 19.12
N TYR A 334 1.16 1.36 18.23
CA TYR A 334 0.22 1.73 17.15
C TYR A 334 -1.20 2.00 17.65
N CYS A 335 -1.65 1.30 18.71
CA CYS A 335 -2.99 1.49 19.27
C CYS A 335 -3.25 2.94 19.66
N ILE A 336 -2.26 3.60 20.28
CA ILE A 336 -2.37 5.00 20.69
C ILE A 336 -2.42 5.95 19.48
N TYR A 337 -1.58 5.71 18.47
CA TYR A 337 -1.61 6.48 17.24
C TYR A 337 -2.99 6.41 16.57
N TYR A 338 -3.53 5.20 16.41
CA TYR A 338 -4.84 4.99 15.81
C TYR A 338 -5.94 5.62 16.67
N MET A 339 -5.89 5.45 17.99
CA MET A 339 -6.86 6.08 18.88
C MET A 339 -6.89 7.61 18.70
N ILE A 340 -5.73 8.29 18.74
CA ILE A 340 -5.65 9.75 18.52
C ILE A 340 -6.29 10.15 17.19
N LYS A 341 -5.99 9.39 16.13
CA LYS A 341 -6.51 9.66 14.79
C LYS A 341 -8.03 9.41 14.71
N CYS A 342 -8.55 8.36 15.37
CA CYS A 342 -9.97 8.03 15.38
C CYS A 342 -10.75 9.16 16.06
N PHE A 343 -10.18 9.71 17.13
CA PHE A 343 -10.76 10.85 17.82
C PHE A 343 -10.78 12.13 16.98
N GLU A 344 -9.74 12.40 16.17
CA GLU A 344 -9.72 13.50 15.19
C GLU A 344 -10.91 13.40 14.22
N TYR A 345 -11.13 12.20 13.68
CA TYR A 345 -12.16 11.93 12.66
C TYR A 345 -13.59 11.89 13.24
N TRP A 346 -13.84 11.06 14.25
CA TRP A 346 -15.20 10.73 14.75
C TRP A 346 -15.90 11.93 15.38
N LYS A 347 -15.16 12.81 16.06
CA LYS A 347 -15.75 13.95 16.77
C LYS A 347 -15.79 15.24 15.95
N LYS A 348 -15.32 15.23 14.69
CA LYS A 348 -15.15 16.42 13.84
C LYS A 348 -14.70 17.62 14.68
N LEU A 349 -13.64 17.42 15.46
CA LEU A 349 -13.29 18.31 16.60
C LEU A 349 -13.00 19.75 16.16
N GLY A 350 -12.78 19.97 14.86
CA GLY A 350 -12.30 21.24 14.33
C GLY A 350 -10.85 21.53 14.71
N ILE A 351 -10.11 20.49 15.13
CA ILE A 351 -8.70 20.56 15.53
C ILE A 351 -7.91 19.69 14.58
N VAL A 352 -6.81 20.23 14.04
CA VAL A 352 -5.89 19.47 13.19
C VAL A 352 -4.85 18.78 14.07
N ILE A 353 -4.76 17.45 13.98
CA ILE A 353 -3.84 16.65 14.81
C ILE A 353 -2.73 16.04 13.97
N ARG A 354 -1.47 16.23 14.38
CA ARG A 354 -0.29 15.67 13.70
C ARG A 354 0.57 14.86 14.65
N CYS A 355 0.70 13.57 14.36
CA CYS A 355 1.55 12.67 15.11
C CYS A 355 2.95 12.62 14.48
N ILE A 356 3.99 12.67 15.31
CA ILE A 356 5.40 12.65 14.94
C ILE A 356 6.09 11.57 15.79
N ASP A 357 6.82 10.65 15.17
CA ASP A 357 7.66 9.70 15.91
C ASP A 357 8.88 10.45 16.49
N PHE A 358 9.09 10.32 17.79
CA PHE A 358 10.24 10.89 18.49
C PHE A 358 11.59 10.43 17.89
N LYS A 359 11.70 9.18 17.41
CA LYS A 359 12.94 8.66 16.78
C LYS A 359 13.32 9.46 15.53
N HIS A 360 12.33 9.97 14.79
CA HIS A 360 12.58 10.79 13.61
C HIS A 360 13.10 12.18 13.98
N LEU A 361 12.71 12.71 15.13
CA LEU A 361 13.25 13.96 15.65
C LEU A 361 14.70 13.78 16.10
N GLU A 362 14.98 12.66 16.77
CA GLU A 362 16.32 12.32 17.27
C GLU A 362 17.33 12.08 16.13
N SER A 363 16.92 11.34 15.09
CA SER A 363 17.77 11.02 13.94
C SER A 363 18.01 12.20 12.99
N ASN A 364 17.09 13.16 12.91
CA ASN A 364 17.18 14.29 11.98
C ASN A 364 17.77 15.56 12.60
N ASN A 365 18.34 15.53 13.80
CA ASN A 365 18.82 16.67 14.60
C ASN A 365 19.70 17.75 13.90
N THR A 366 20.17 17.51 12.67
CA THR A 366 20.79 18.53 11.80
C THR A 366 19.76 19.52 11.22
N SER A 367 20.10 20.82 11.15
CA SER A 367 19.21 21.87 10.65
C SER A 367 18.63 21.62 9.26
N SER A 368 19.45 21.16 8.30
CA SER A 368 19.02 20.93 6.91
C SER A 368 17.97 19.81 6.77
N LYS A 369 18.18 18.66 7.42
CA LYS A 369 17.23 17.53 7.37
C LYS A 369 15.94 17.81 8.13
N MET A 370 16.04 18.48 9.29
CA MET A 370 14.85 18.96 10.00
C MET A 370 14.03 19.89 9.14
N ASN A 371 14.64 20.90 8.50
CA ASN A 371 13.90 21.85 7.67
C ASN A 371 13.14 21.17 6.52
N GLN A 372 13.74 20.15 5.91
CA GLN A 372 13.09 19.35 4.86
C GLN A 372 11.91 18.51 5.39
N TYR A 373 12.07 17.87 6.55
CA TYR A 373 11.01 17.09 7.20
C TYR A 373 9.83 17.99 7.62
N VAL A 374 10.16 19.08 8.29
CA VAL A 374 9.26 20.13 8.75
C VAL A 374 8.48 20.72 7.58
N ARG A 375 9.15 21.01 6.44
CA ARG A 375 8.50 21.45 5.19
C ARG A 375 7.43 20.50 4.69
N ASN A 376 7.75 19.20 4.58
CA ASN A 376 6.80 18.22 4.07
C ASN A 376 5.60 18.05 5.03
N LEU A 377 5.86 18.01 6.34
CA LEU A 377 4.81 17.98 7.36
C LEU A 377 3.86 19.17 7.22
N PHE A 378 4.39 20.35 6.95
CA PHE A 378 3.61 21.57 6.85
C PHE A 378 2.85 21.74 5.55
N GLY A 379 3.32 21.16 4.45
CA GLY A 379 2.52 21.08 3.21
C GLY A 379 1.18 20.37 3.46
N ILE A 380 1.19 19.30 4.25
CA ILE A 380 -0.01 18.56 4.65
C ILE A 380 -0.88 19.42 5.56
N PHE A 381 -0.26 20.03 6.57
CA PHE A 381 -0.96 20.89 7.51
C PHE A 381 -1.71 22.02 6.81
N ASN A 382 -1.02 22.79 5.94
CA ASN A 382 -1.62 23.94 5.28
C ASN A 382 -2.86 23.52 4.49
N THR A 383 -2.79 22.39 3.76
CA THR A 383 -3.92 21.85 3.00
C THR A 383 -5.10 21.48 3.90
N THR A 384 -4.84 20.87 5.07
CA THR A 384 -5.90 20.53 6.03
C THR A 384 -6.52 21.71 6.75
N ALA A 385 -5.82 22.85 6.83
CA ALA A 385 -6.36 24.11 7.29
C ALA A 385 -7.01 24.93 6.16
N ASP A 386 -7.41 24.28 5.06
CA ASP A 386 -7.96 24.88 3.85
C ASP A 386 -7.01 25.81 3.08
N GLY A 387 -5.72 25.72 3.34
CA GLY A 387 -4.64 26.37 2.60
C GLY A 387 -4.45 25.79 1.20
N VAL A 388 -3.67 26.51 0.41
CA VAL A 388 -3.23 26.04 -0.91
C VAL A 388 -1.73 26.22 -1.00
N ASN A 389 -1.01 25.12 -1.19
CA ASN A 389 0.44 25.13 -1.28
C ASN A 389 0.89 25.67 -2.62
N GLN A 390 0.41 25.08 -3.69
CA GLN A 390 0.86 25.29 -5.07
C GLN A 390 -0.29 25.10 -6.05
N PHE A 391 -0.18 25.71 -7.24
CA PHE A 391 -1.07 25.43 -8.36
C PHE A 391 -0.28 25.02 -9.60
N VAL A 392 -0.75 23.99 -10.30
CA VAL A 392 -0.19 23.61 -11.60
C VAL A 392 -0.94 24.39 -12.68
N SER A 393 -0.38 25.53 -13.09
CA SER A 393 -1.02 26.44 -14.06
C SER A 393 -1.26 25.81 -15.43
N SER A 394 -0.48 24.79 -15.78
CA SER A 394 -0.68 24.02 -17.02
C SER A 394 -2.01 23.25 -17.02
N ILE A 395 -2.51 22.82 -15.85
CA ILE A 395 -3.82 22.16 -15.76
C ILE A 395 -4.92 23.15 -16.13
N GLN A 396 -4.89 24.37 -15.59
CA GLN A 396 -5.87 25.43 -15.92
C GLN A 396 -5.93 25.72 -17.42
N SER A 397 -4.80 25.61 -18.12
CA SER A 397 -4.75 25.85 -19.57
C SER A 397 -5.49 24.76 -20.36
N LEU A 398 -5.48 23.53 -19.85
CA LEU A 398 -6.19 22.38 -20.44
C LEU A 398 -7.64 22.29 -19.98
N THR A 399 -7.93 22.71 -18.74
CA THR A 399 -9.25 22.57 -18.11
C THR A 399 -10.11 23.82 -18.19
N SER A 400 -9.56 24.96 -18.61
CA SER A 400 -10.29 26.22 -18.74
C SER A 400 -9.73 27.05 -19.89
N PRO A 401 -9.96 26.65 -21.15
CA PRO A 401 -9.68 27.53 -22.27
C PRO A 401 -10.59 28.77 -22.12
N LEU A 402 -10.01 29.97 -22.20
CA LEU A 402 -10.60 31.30 -21.91
C LEU A 402 -11.96 31.63 -22.59
N VAL A 403 -12.50 30.72 -23.41
CA VAL A 403 -13.72 30.86 -24.21
C VAL A 403 -14.85 29.92 -23.74
N GLN A 404 -14.58 28.84 -23.00
CA GLN A 404 -15.57 27.92 -22.44
C GLN A 404 -15.29 27.69 -20.94
N ARG A 405 -16.29 27.95 -20.08
CA ARG A 405 -16.22 27.62 -18.64
C ARG A 405 -16.41 26.13 -18.45
N ASP A 406 -15.45 25.33 -18.90
CA ASP A 406 -15.36 23.94 -18.50
C ASP A 406 -14.86 23.87 -17.05
N ILE A 407 -15.57 23.09 -16.25
CA ILE A 407 -15.36 22.94 -14.82
C ILE A 407 -15.15 21.45 -14.56
N PHE A 408 -13.89 21.11 -14.37
CA PHE A 408 -13.45 19.74 -14.17
C PHE A 408 -13.48 19.33 -12.70
N MET A 409 -13.81 18.08 -12.46
CA MET A 409 -13.62 17.40 -11.17
C MET A 409 -12.91 16.06 -11.42
N PHE A 410 -11.88 15.79 -10.62
CA PHE A 410 -11.03 14.61 -10.74
C PHE A 410 -11.35 13.61 -9.63
N PHE A 411 -11.57 12.36 -9.99
CA PHE A 411 -11.82 11.27 -9.06
C PHE A 411 -10.68 10.24 -9.08
N GLY A 412 -10.39 9.67 -7.92
CA GLY A 412 -9.53 8.51 -7.75
C GLY A 412 -10.28 7.42 -6.99
N ILE A 413 -10.51 6.28 -7.63
CA ILE A 413 -11.23 5.14 -7.06
C ILE A 413 -10.26 3.96 -6.96
N VAL A 414 -10.08 3.42 -5.76
CA VAL A 414 -9.19 2.29 -5.48
C VAL A 414 -9.95 1.23 -4.71
N CYS A 415 -9.91 -0.01 -5.19
CA CYS A 415 -10.43 -1.18 -4.49
C CYS A 415 -9.28 -2.16 -4.25
N THR A 416 -9.11 -2.65 -3.02
CA THR A 416 -8.16 -3.75 -2.77
C THR A 416 -8.89 -5.07 -2.58
N ASN A 417 -8.50 -6.04 -3.39
CA ASN A 417 -8.73 -7.45 -3.11
C ASN A 417 -7.52 -7.93 -2.30
N ILE A 418 -7.60 -7.94 -0.96
CA ILE A 418 -6.54 -8.46 -0.11
C ILE A 418 -6.44 -9.99 -0.35
N LYS A 419 -5.62 -10.40 -1.32
CA LYS A 419 -5.41 -11.83 -1.66
C LYS A 419 -4.67 -12.60 -0.54
N CYS A 420 -4.08 -11.89 0.43
CA CYS A 420 -3.15 -12.47 1.42
C CYS A 420 -3.72 -12.73 2.83
N SER A 421 -4.92 -12.25 3.18
CA SER A 421 -5.59 -12.64 4.43
C SER A 421 -7.08 -12.89 4.19
N ARG A 422 -7.51 -14.15 4.33
CA ARG A 422 -8.92 -14.55 4.22
C ARG A 422 -9.82 -14.00 5.35
N GLU A 423 -9.27 -13.15 6.21
CA GLU A 423 -9.89 -12.67 7.44
C GLU A 423 -10.28 -11.19 7.39
N ARG A 424 -10.04 -10.48 6.28
CA ARG A 424 -10.36 -9.05 6.17
C ARG A 424 -11.25 -8.71 4.98
N PRO A 425 -12.23 -7.81 5.17
CA PRO A 425 -13.05 -7.33 4.09
C PRO A 425 -12.26 -6.51 3.08
N PRO A 426 -12.67 -6.48 1.80
CA PRO A 426 -12.09 -5.58 0.81
C PRO A 426 -12.43 -4.12 1.16
N ILE A 427 -11.50 -3.21 0.87
CA ILE A 427 -11.64 -1.78 1.15
C ILE A 427 -11.77 -1.02 -0.17
N VAL A 428 -12.75 -0.12 -0.22
CA VAL A 428 -12.96 0.78 -1.34
C VAL A 428 -12.72 2.21 -0.87
N THR A 429 -11.86 2.94 -1.57
CA THR A 429 -11.66 4.37 -1.34
C THR A 429 -11.99 5.16 -2.59
N ILE A 430 -12.74 6.24 -2.41
CA ILE A 430 -13.13 7.18 -3.45
C ILE A 430 -12.68 8.57 -3.01
N ILE A 431 -11.84 9.20 -3.82
CA ILE A 431 -11.33 10.54 -3.61
C ILE A 431 -11.86 11.44 -4.73
N GLY A 432 -12.34 12.63 -4.39
CA GLY A 432 -12.81 13.63 -5.36
C GLY A 432 -12.12 14.98 -5.15
N SER A 433 -11.67 15.65 -6.21
CA SER A 433 -11.09 16.98 -6.09
C SER A 433 -12.15 18.01 -5.65
N LYS A 434 -11.82 18.94 -4.77
CA LYS A 434 -12.71 20.06 -4.37
C LYS A 434 -12.64 21.25 -5.32
N ASP A 435 -11.65 21.27 -6.21
CA ASP A 435 -11.33 22.36 -7.11
C ASP A 435 -10.99 21.87 -8.52
N SER A 436 -11.22 22.71 -9.52
CA SER A 436 -10.91 22.38 -10.92
C SER A 436 -9.40 22.32 -11.24
N THR A 437 -8.55 22.68 -10.29
CA THR A 437 -7.10 22.56 -10.41
C THR A 437 -6.54 21.25 -9.81
N GLY A 438 -7.37 20.43 -9.18
CA GLY A 438 -6.94 19.16 -8.59
C GLY A 438 -5.87 19.34 -7.51
N THR A 439 -5.97 20.41 -6.71
CA THR A 439 -5.02 20.71 -5.62
C THR A 439 -5.57 20.35 -4.25
N LYS A 440 -6.91 20.32 -4.11
CA LYS A 440 -7.62 19.95 -2.90
C LYS A 440 -8.50 18.75 -3.18
N TYR A 441 -8.64 17.88 -2.17
CA TYR A 441 -9.40 16.66 -2.29
C TYR A 441 -10.30 16.44 -1.07
N ALA A 442 -11.42 15.78 -1.33
CA ALA A 442 -12.36 15.20 -0.39
C ALA A 442 -12.23 13.68 -0.47
N ASP A 443 -12.48 12.99 0.64
CA ASP A 443 -12.39 11.55 0.74
C ASP A 443 -13.70 10.91 1.20
N CYS A 444 -13.96 9.73 0.66
CA CYS A 444 -15.02 8.81 1.05
C CYS A 444 -14.42 7.40 1.11
N VAL A 445 -14.52 6.74 2.25
CA VAL A 445 -13.98 5.39 2.47
C VAL A 445 -15.11 4.44 2.84
N GLN A 446 -15.16 3.27 2.19
CA GLN A 446 -16.13 2.21 2.46
C GLN A 446 -15.43 0.90 2.81
N PHE A 447 -15.96 0.25 3.86
CA PHE A 447 -15.68 -1.15 4.19
C PHE A 447 -16.86 -1.99 3.73
N SER A 448 -16.58 -3.07 3.02
CA SER A 448 -17.64 -4.03 2.70
C SER A 448 -17.72 -5.09 3.79
N PRO A 449 -18.84 -5.25 4.50
CA PRO A 449 -18.96 -6.27 5.55
C PRO A 449 -18.96 -7.71 5.02
N GLN A 450 -18.85 -7.94 3.71
CA GLN A 450 -18.95 -9.27 3.12
C GLN A 450 -17.60 -10.01 3.14
N GLU A 451 -17.48 -10.98 4.05
CA GLU A 451 -16.30 -11.82 4.27
C GLU A 451 -15.86 -12.70 3.08
N LYS A 452 -16.61 -12.76 1.97
CA LYS A 452 -16.50 -13.89 1.01
C LYS A 452 -16.62 -13.61 -0.49
N ILE A 453 -16.58 -12.36 -0.94
CA ILE A 453 -16.64 -12.09 -2.39
C ILE A 453 -15.49 -11.14 -2.76
N PRO A 454 -14.69 -11.43 -3.81
CA PRO A 454 -13.84 -10.39 -4.39
C PRO A 454 -14.77 -9.26 -4.84
N LEU A 455 -14.62 -8.08 -4.23
CA LEU A 455 -15.39 -6.89 -4.64
C LEU A 455 -14.85 -6.45 -6.00
N GLU A 456 -15.41 -7.00 -7.07
CA GLU A 456 -15.25 -6.41 -8.40
C GLU A 456 -16.13 -5.15 -8.54
N PHE A 457 -17.23 -5.07 -7.78
CA PHE A 457 -18.25 -4.02 -7.91
C PHE A 457 -18.43 -3.19 -6.64
N ILE A 458 -18.61 -1.88 -6.80
CA ILE A 458 -18.93 -0.95 -5.71
C ILE A 458 -20.45 -0.71 -5.70
N ASN A 459 -21.18 -1.35 -4.79
CA ASN A 459 -22.65 -1.29 -4.76
C ASN A 459 -23.20 0.12 -4.47
N ASP A 460 -22.56 0.85 -3.55
CA ASP A 460 -23.06 2.15 -3.07
C ASP A 460 -22.33 3.35 -3.71
N LEU A 461 -21.69 3.16 -4.87
CA LEU A 461 -20.89 4.20 -5.53
C LEU A 461 -21.65 5.51 -5.74
N HIS A 462 -22.94 5.42 -6.09
CA HIS A 462 -23.79 6.58 -6.34
C HIS A 462 -23.88 7.53 -5.12
N ILE A 463 -23.93 6.99 -3.90
CA ILE A 463 -24.00 7.77 -2.66
C ILE A 463 -22.72 8.58 -2.47
N TYR A 464 -21.57 7.94 -2.60
CA TYR A 464 -20.28 8.59 -2.41
C TYR A 464 -19.98 9.63 -3.47
N VAL A 465 -20.29 9.33 -4.74
CA VAL A 465 -20.14 10.31 -5.84
C VAL A 465 -21.03 11.52 -5.59
N ARG A 466 -22.28 11.32 -5.16
CA ARG A 466 -23.19 12.41 -4.79
C ARG A 466 -22.62 13.26 -3.65
N ASP A 467 -22.13 12.64 -2.59
CA ASP A 467 -21.58 13.35 -1.43
C ASP A 467 -20.34 14.18 -1.80
N LEU A 468 -19.44 13.64 -2.64
CA LEU A 468 -18.29 14.36 -3.17
C LEU A 468 -18.69 15.53 -4.09
N LEU A 469 -19.72 15.36 -4.92
CA LEU A 469 -20.28 16.44 -5.74
C LEU A 469 -20.92 17.53 -4.87
N CYS A 470 -21.61 17.16 -3.80
CA CYS A 470 -22.11 18.10 -2.79
C CYS A 470 -20.96 18.88 -2.15
N GLU A 471 -19.87 18.22 -1.76
CA GLU A 471 -18.69 18.91 -1.22
C GLU A 471 -18.09 19.90 -2.21
N PHE A 472 -17.98 19.51 -3.49
CA PHE A 472 -17.53 20.41 -4.55
C PHE A 472 -18.46 21.63 -4.69
N SER A 473 -19.78 21.41 -4.70
CA SER A 473 -20.78 22.47 -4.79
C SER A 473 -20.76 23.39 -3.58
N ASN A 474 -20.60 22.85 -2.38
CA ASN A 474 -20.53 23.63 -1.15
C ASN A 474 -19.28 24.52 -1.12
N TYR A 475 -18.17 24.05 -1.68
CA TYR A 475 -16.93 24.80 -1.77
C TYR A 475 -16.96 25.88 -2.87
N ASN A 476 -17.53 25.57 -4.03
CA ASN A 476 -17.45 26.43 -5.21
C ASN A 476 -18.74 27.23 -5.53
N SER A 477 -19.87 26.89 -4.91
CA SER A 477 -21.22 27.37 -5.26
C SER A 477 -21.70 27.00 -6.67
N TYR A 478 -21.03 26.05 -7.33
CA TYR A 478 -21.41 25.50 -8.64
C TYR A 478 -21.02 24.03 -8.75
N LEU A 479 -21.67 23.31 -9.66
CA LEU A 479 -21.37 21.91 -9.97
C LEU A 479 -20.39 21.80 -11.16
N PRO A 480 -19.56 20.74 -11.20
CA PRO A 480 -18.69 20.49 -12.34
C PRO A 480 -19.51 20.09 -13.58
N ASN A 481 -18.99 20.35 -14.78
CA ASN A 481 -19.62 19.90 -16.04
C ASN A 481 -18.78 18.84 -16.78
N LYS A 482 -17.59 18.51 -16.24
CA LYS A 482 -16.69 17.46 -16.72
C LYS A 482 -16.17 16.64 -15.53
N LEU A 483 -16.30 15.32 -15.56
CA LEU A 483 -15.79 14.39 -14.54
C LEU A 483 -14.72 13.49 -15.17
N ILE A 484 -13.55 13.41 -14.53
CA ILE A 484 -12.47 12.51 -14.95
C ILE A 484 -12.22 11.53 -13.82
N LEU A 485 -12.43 10.25 -14.09
CA LEU A 485 -12.32 9.20 -13.10
C LEU A 485 -11.13 8.31 -13.41
N TYR A 486 -10.22 8.21 -12.44
CA TYR A 486 -9.17 7.22 -12.43
C TYR A 486 -9.59 6.06 -11.53
N ARG A 487 -9.56 4.82 -12.05
CA ARG A 487 -9.94 3.60 -11.34
C ARG A 487 -8.76 2.63 -11.28
N ALA A 488 -8.28 2.29 -10.08
CA ALA A 488 -7.19 1.32 -9.88
C ALA A 488 -7.64 0.09 -9.07
N GLY A 489 -6.95 -1.03 -9.24
CA GLY A 489 -7.29 -2.30 -8.58
C GLY A 489 -8.39 -3.08 -9.31
N VAL A 490 -8.25 -3.20 -10.63
CA VAL A 490 -9.18 -3.93 -11.51
C VAL A 490 -8.42 -5.00 -12.29
N ASP A 491 -8.96 -6.23 -12.33
CA ASP A 491 -8.42 -7.34 -13.13
C ASP A 491 -8.83 -7.19 -14.61
N ASP A 492 -7.97 -7.62 -15.55
CA ASP A 492 -8.18 -7.43 -17.01
C ASP A 492 -9.51 -8.01 -17.54
N GLY A 493 -10.01 -9.08 -16.93
CA GLY A 493 -11.23 -9.77 -17.38
C GLY A 493 -12.55 -9.09 -17.00
N SER A 494 -12.53 -8.02 -16.21
CA SER A 494 -13.73 -7.44 -15.60
C SER A 494 -14.04 -6.01 -16.05
N PHE A 495 -13.29 -5.44 -17.01
CA PHE A 495 -13.42 -4.04 -17.41
C PHE A 495 -14.83 -3.65 -17.87
N GLU A 496 -15.44 -4.40 -18.79
CA GLU A 496 -16.77 -4.06 -19.33
C GLU A 496 -17.84 -4.04 -18.23
N LYS A 497 -17.87 -5.08 -17.39
CA LYS A 497 -18.85 -5.18 -16.31
C LYS A 497 -18.69 -4.05 -15.30
N ILE A 498 -17.43 -3.73 -14.95
CA ILE A 498 -17.11 -2.67 -14.00
C ILE A 498 -17.50 -1.32 -14.58
N LEU A 499 -17.19 -1.08 -15.86
CA LEU A 499 -17.57 0.14 -16.55
C LEU A 499 -19.10 0.31 -16.53
N ASP A 500 -19.87 -0.70 -16.94
CA ASP A 500 -21.33 -0.61 -16.99
C ASP A 500 -21.94 -0.31 -15.62
N ASN A 501 -21.49 -1.02 -14.58
CA ASN A 501 -21.99 -0.84 -13.22
C ASN A 501 -21.60 0.52 -12.63
N GLU A 502 -20.31 0.85 -12.64
CA GLU A 502 -19.80 2.08 -12.02
C GLU A 502 -20.26 3.33 -12.78
N LEU A 503 -20.25 3.31 -14.12
CA LEU A 503 -20.73 4.42 -14.94
C LEU A 503 -22.23 4.68 -14.74
N SER A 504 -23.03 3.62 -14.61
CA SER A 504 -24.47 3.75 -14.29
C SER A 504 -24.67 4.41 -12.93
N ALA A 505 -23.92 3.99 -11.90
CA ALA A 505 -24.00 4.57 -10.56
C ALA A 505 -23.57 6.06 -10.53
N ILE A 506 -22.53 6.44 -11.27
CA ILE A 506 -22.08 7.83 -11.40
C ILE A 506 -23.15 8.68 -12.10
N ARG A 507 -23.75 8.17 -13.18
CA ARG A 507 -24.83 8.86 -13.90
C ARG A 507 -26.06 9.03 -13.02
N GLN A 508 -26.42 8.03 -12.23
CA GLN A 508 -27.50 8.12 -11.25
C GLN A 508 -27.25 9.25 -10.25
N ALA A 509 -26.07 9.31 -9.64
CA ALA A 509 -25.70 10.38 -8.71
C ALA A 509 -25.80 11.77 -9.36
N CYS A 510 -25.38 11.89 -10.62
CA CYS A 510 -25.50 13.12 -11.38
C CYS A 510 -26.97 13.47 -11.67
N GLN A 511 -27.81 12.51 -12.05
CA GLN A 511 -29.24 12.76 -12.30
C GLN A 511 -29.97 13.26 -11.05
N GLU A 512 -29.68 12.66 -9.89
CA GLU A 512 -30.26 13.06 -8.60
C GLU A 512 -29.88 14.49 -8.22
N LEU A 513 -28.61 14.87 -8.41
CA LEU A 513 -28.08 16.14 -7.94
C LEU A 513 -28.26 17.32 -8.93
N TYR A 514 -28.14 17.06 -10.23
CA TYR A 514 -28.21 18.10 -11.27
C TYR A 514 -29.66 18.42 -11.66
N GLY A 515 -30.59 17.49 -11.41
CA GLY A 515 -32.01 17.68 -11.71
C GLY A 515 -32.24 17.95 -13.20
N HIS A 516 -32.70 19.16 -13.52
CA HIS A 516 -32.95 19.59 -14.91
C HIS A 516 -31.72 20.20 -15.61
N ASN A 517 -30.60 20.37 -14.90
CA ASN A 517 -29.37 20.88 -15.50
C ASN A 517 -28.75 19.84 -16.44
N PRO A 518 -27.96 20.26 -17.44
CA PRO A 518 -27.22 19.34 -18.28
C PRO A 518 -26.30 18.46 -17.44
N LEU A 519 -26.36 17.14 -17.68
CA LEU A 519 -25.49 16.18 -17.02
C LEU A 519 -24.03 16.43 -17.41
N PRO A 520 -23.08 16.21 -16.48
CA PRO A 520 -21.68 16.39 -16.77
C PRO A 520 -21.19 15.31 -17.74
N LYS A 521 -20.21 15.69 -18.57
CA LYS A 521 -19.47 14.75 -19.42
C LYS A 521 -18.49 13.94 -18.56
N ILE A 522 -18.30 12.66 -18.83
CA ILE A 522 -17.50 11.69 -18.10
C ILE A 522 -16.37 11.12 -18.97
N CYS A 523 -15.16 11.05 -18.40
CA CYS A 523 -14.04 10.25 -18.89
C CYS A 523 -13.63 9.24 -17.81
N PHE A 524 -13.56 7.95 -18.16
CA PHE A 524 -13.26 6.83 -17.27
C PHE A 524 -11.97 6.14 -17.69
N ILE A 525 -10.96 6.18 -16.80
CA ILE A 525 -9.60 5.73 -17.06
C ILE A 525 -9.22 4.67 -16.02
N VAL A 526 -8.88 3.47 -16.47
CA VAL A 526 -8.29 2.43 -15.61
C VAL A 526 -6.79 2.66 -15.46
N VAL A 527 -6.30 2.52 -14.23
CA VAL A 527 -4.88 2.69 -13.86
C VAL A 527 -4.34 1.37 -13.33
N LYS A 528 -3.22 0.91 -13.89
CA LYS A 528 -2.53 -0.31 -13.46
C LYS A 528 -1.06 -0.06 -13.18
N ASN A 529 -0.66 -0.43 -11.97
CA ASN A 529 0.72 -0.40 -11.52
C ASN A 529 1.34 -1.79 -11.40
N ASP A 530 0.55 -2.87 -11.49
CA ASP A 530 1.05 -4.26 -11.40
C ASP A 530 1.09 -4.91 -12.78
N HIS A 531 2.14 -4.61 -13.54
CA HIS A 531 2.40 -5.22 -14.84
C HIS A 531 3.90 -5.46 -15.03
N ASN A 532 4.25 -6.33 -15.97
CA ASN A 532 5.65 -6.67 -16.23
C ASN A 532 6.38 -5.71 -17.17
N THR A 533 5.66 -4.81 -17.85
CA THR A 533 6.25 -3.79 -18.73
C THR A 533 7.09 -2.78 -17.93
N ARG A 534 8.27 -2.40 -18.44
CA ARG A 534 9.22 -1.50 -17.78
C ARG A 534 9.57 -0.25 -18.61
N THR A 535 8.90 -0.04 -19.74
CA THR A 535 9.16 1.05 -20.68
C THR A 535 7.93 1.94 -20.88
N VAL A 536 8.15 3.25 -21.09
CA VAL A 536 7.12 4.27 -21.41
C VAL A 536 6.78 4.19 -22.88
N ILE A 537 5.49 4.06 -23.21
CA ILE A 537 5.05 3.63 -24.53
C ILE A 537 3.64 4.17 -24.78
N ASP A 538 3.45 4.88 -25.89
CA ASP A 538 2.14 5.31 -26.40
C ASP A 538 1.83 4.77 -27.82
N THR A 539 2.73 3.97 -28.40
CA THR A 539 2.54 3.27 -29.67
C THR A 539 2.95 1.80 -29.55
N ASP A 540 2.46 0.92 -30.41
CA ASP A 540 3.03 -0.41 -30.68
C ASP A 540 2.79 -1.56 -29.66
N ILE A 541 2.88 -1.34 -28.33
CA ILE A 541 2.56 -2.35 -27.27
C ILE A 541 1.23 -2.03 -26.56
N VAL A 542 0.39 -1.26 -27.23
CA VAL A 542 -0.95 -0.86 -26.77
C VAL A 542 -2.01 -1.72 -27.46
N LEU A 543 -3.21 -1.80 -26.88
CA LEU A 543 -4.30 -2.59 -27.44
C LEU A 543 -4.69 -2.05 -28.82
N ARG A 544 -4.71 -2.92 -29.82
CA ARG A 544 -4.99 -2.58 -31.24
C ARG A 544 -6.28 -1.78 -31.49
N ASN A 545 -7.28 -1.93 -30.61
CA ASN A 545 -8.60 -1.29 -30.73
C ASN A 545 -8.98 -0.46 -29.48
N GLY A 546 -8.04 -0.23 -28.55
CA GLY A 546 -8.26 0.54 -27.33
C GLY A 546 -7.53 1.88 -27.35
N PHE A 547 -7.86 2.75 -26.41
CA PHE A 547 -7.01 3.91 -26.12
C PHE A 547 -6.30 3.68 -24.79
N ASP A 548 -5.06 3.24 -24.87
CA ASP A 548 -4.17 2.97 -23.74
C ASP A 548 -2.77 3.54 -23.94
N PHE A 549 -2.06 3.79 -22.83
CA PHE A 549 -0.71 4.33 -22.83
C PHE A 549 0.01 4.00 -21.53
N TYR A 550 1.34 3.91 -21.59
CA TYR A 550 2.22 3.83 -20.44
C TYR A 550 2.85 5.19 -20.18
N LEU A 551 2.81 5.65 -18.92
CA LEU A 551 3.43 6.90 -18.49
C LEU A 551 4.37 6.64 -17.30
N ASN A 552 5.66 6.93 -17.48
CA ASN A 552 6.59 7.06 -16.36
C ASN A 552 6.68 8.52 -15.96
N SER A 553 5.90 8.91 -14.96
CA SER A 553 5.84 10.29 -14.48
C SER A 553 7.02 10.67 -13.57
N HIS A 554 7.60 9.69 -12.86
CA HIS A 554 8.49 9.95 -11.73
C HIS A 554 9.94 9.56 -12.02
N THR A 555 10.86 10.13 -11.25
CA THR A 555 12.25 9.67 -11.23
C THR A 555 12.42 8.57 -10.19
N THR A 556 12.95 7.44 -10.62
CA THR A 556 13.25 6.32 -9.73
C THR A 556 14.54 6.60 -8.96
N ILE A 557 14.45 6.70 -7.63
CA ILE A 557 15.59 6.95 -6.74
C ILE A 557 16.48 5.69 -6.66
N GLN A 558 15.86 4.51 -6.70
CA GLN A 558 16.53 3.22 -6.59
C GLN A 558 15.86 2.19 -7.50
N GLY A 559 16.68 1.41 -8.22
CA GLY A 559 16.20 0.35 -9.10
C GLY A 559 15.85 0.84 -10.51
N THR A 560 15.00 0.09 -11.20
CA THR A 560 14.47 0.46 -12.52
C THR A 560 13.02 0.92 -12.38
N SER A 561 12.67 2.01 -13.06
CA SER A 561 11.31 2.55 -13.07
C SER A 561 10.28 1.54 -13.55
N GLN A 562 9.14 1.53 -12.89
CA GLN A 562 7.94 0.89 -13.39
C GLN A 562 7.02 2.00 -13.92
N PRO A 563 6.82 2.11 -15.24
CA PRO A 563 5.82 3.02 -15.79
C PRO A 563 4.44 2.55 -15.33
N THR A 564 3.49 3.48 -15.28
CA THR A 564 2.10 3.16 -14.97
C THR A 564 1.33 3.00 -16.27
N PHE A 565 0.49 1.97 -16.36
CA PHE A 565 -0.40 1.74 -17.50
C PHE A 565 -1.76 2.43 -17.27
N TYR A 566 -2.25 3.10 -18.31
CA TYR A 566 -3.54 3.78 -18.34
C TYR A 566 -4.34 3.27 -19.53
N GLN A 567 -5.62 2.98 -19.32
CA GLN A 567 -6.54 2.60 -20.38
C GLN A 567 -7.84 3.38 -20.24
N VAL A 568 -8.18 4.14 -21.28
CA VAL A 568 -9.43 4.89 -21.38
C VAL A 568 -10.52 3.91 -21.81
N LEU A 569 -11.47 3.65 -20.92
CA LEU A 569 -12.59 2.75 -21.19
C LEU A 569 -13.81 3.49 -21.75
N TYR A 570 -13.97 4.76 -21.39
CA TYR A 570 -15.09 5.59 -21.83
C TYR A 570 -14.67 7.07 -21.82
N ASP A 571 -15.00 7.81 -22.89
CA ASP A 571 -14.78 9.25 -22.96
C ASP A 571 -15.87 9.92 -23.80
N ASP A 572 -16.73 10.72 -23.18
CA ASP A 572 -17.68 11.60 -23.88
C ASP A 572 -17.24 13.07 -23.85
N ILE A 573 -16.13 13.39 -23.17
CA ILE A 573 -15.52 14.71 -23.15
C ILE A 573 -14.97 15.03 -24.54
N GLY A 574 -14.37 14.03 -25.19
CA GLY A 574 -13.80 14.11 -26.54
C GLY A 574 -12.34 14.51 -26.51
N PHE A 575 -11.57 13.97 -25.57
CA PHE A 575 -10.15 14.26 -25.43
C PHE A 575 -9.33 13.66 -26.55
N THR A 576 -8.28 14.36 -26.95
CA THR A 576 -7.22 13.76 -27.77
C THR A 576 -6.27 12.94 -26.91
N SER A 577 -5.44 12.11 -27.56
CA SER A 577 -4.40 11.35 -26.86
C SER A 577 -3.44 12.26 -26.10
N ASP A 578 -3.04 13.37 -26.73
CA ASP A 578 -2.16 14.36 -26.12
C ASP A 578 -2.78 15.03 -24.88
N ASP A 579 -4.08 15.33 -24.92
CA ASP A 579 -4.75 16.00 -23.80
C ASP A 579 -4.78 15.11 -22.56
N ILE A 580 -5.20 13.85 -22.70
CA ILE A 580 -5.28 12.91 -21.58
C ILE A 580 -3.88 12.61 -21.04
N GLN A 581 -2.90 12.32 -21.91
CA GLN A 581 -1.53 12.04 -21.48
C GLN A 581 -0.93 13.21 -20.69
N GLN A 582 -1.08 14.44 -21.19
CA GLN A 582 -0.57 15.63 -20.51
C GLN A 582 -1.31 15.91 -19.20
N LEU A 583 -2.63 15.79 -19.19
CA LEU A 583 -3.44 16.01 -18.00
C LEU A 583 -3.11 14.99 -16.89
N THR A 584 -3.03 13.70 -17.24
CA THR A 584 -2.59 12.64 -16.32
C THR A 584 -1.20 12.94 -15.78
N TYR A 585 -0.24 13.35 -16.63
CA TYR A 585 1.11 13.72 -16.20
C TYR A 585 1.11 14.94 -15.26
N TYR A 586 0.28 15.95 -15.51
CA TYR A 586 0.21 17.14 -14.64
C TYR A 586 -0.42 16.85 -13.29
N LEU A 587 -1.41 15.96 -13.21
CA LEU A 587 -1.99 15.51 -11.95
C LEU A 587 -0.98 14.71 -11.10
N CYS A 588 0.09 14.17 -11.69
CA CYS A 588 1.20 13.58 -10.93
C CYS A 588 2.07 14.62 -10.20
N HIS A 589 1.84 15.92 -10.42
CA HIS A 589 2.57 17.02 -9.79
C HIS A 589 1.74 17.76 -8.73
N THR A 590 0.47 17.36 -8.51
CA THR A 590 -0.44 18.07 -7.59
C THR A 590 -0.45 17.49 -6.17
N ASP A 591 0.44 16.55 -5.85
CA ASP A 591 0.58 16.04 -4.49
C ASP A 591 1.09 17.15 -3.54
N VAL A 592 0.35 17.39 -2.45
CA VAL A 592 0.67 18.43 -1.47
C VAL A 592 1.72 18.00 -0.44
N ARG A 593 2.01 16.70 -0.36
CA ARG A 593 2.84 16.06 0.67
C ARG A 593 4.33 16.14 0.32
N CYS A 594 4.65 16.30 -0.96
CA CYS A 594 6.02 16.35 -1.42
C CYS A 594 6.21 17.35 -2.55
N THR A 595 7.47 17.64 -2.84
CA THR A 595 7.90 18.51 -3.95
C THR A 595 8.54 17.65 -5.05
N ASN A 596 8.02 16.42 -5.20
CA ASN A 596 8.48 15.40 -6.14
C ASN A 596 7.29 14.98 -7.00
N VAL A 597 7.57 14.45 -8.20
CA VAL A 597 6.54 13.87 -9.05
C VAL A 597 6.20 12.46 -8.57
N ILE A 598 4.91 12.17 -8.41
CA ILE A 598 4.41 10.86 -7.97
C ILE A 598 4.14 9.92 -9.17
N PRO A 599 4.18 8.58 -8.98
CA PRO A 599 4.05 7.60 -10.08
C PRO A 599 2.64 7.50 -10.70
N VAL A 600 1.63 8.00 -10.00
CA VAL A 600 0.21 7.98 -10.40
C VAL A 600 -0.41 9.35 -10.15
N PRO A 601 -1.56 9.70 -10.75
CA PRO A 601 -2.24 10.96 -10.46
C PRO A 601 -2.57 11.11 -8.99
N ALA A 602 -2.50 12.33 -8.46
CA ALA A 602 -2.78 12.62 -7.05
C ALA A 602 -4.09 12.02 -6.51
N PRO A 603 -5.24 12.00 -7.24
CA PRO A 603 -6.46 11.35 -6.76
C PRO A 603 -6.25 9.86 -6.43
N ILE A 604 -5.57 9.11 -7.31
CA ILE A 604 -5.25 7.70 -7.08
C ILE A 604 -4.21 7.54 -5.97
N HIS A 605 -3.21 8.41 -5.91
CA HIS A 605 -2.20 8.35 -4.87
C HIS A 605 -2.83 8.51 -3.48
N TYR A 606 -3.73 9.48 -3.31
CA TYR A 606 -4.46 9.65 -2.07
C TYR A 606 -5.37 8.45 -1.78
N ALA A 607 -6.14 7.98 -2.76
CA ALA A 607 -7.03 6.83 -2.59
C ALA A 607 -6.24 5.56 -2.17
N THR A 608 -5.11 5.28 -2.82
CA THR A 608 -4.26 4.13 -2.53
C THR A 608 -3.73 4.17 -1.10
N ARG A 609 -3.41 5.37 -0.59
CA ARG A 609 -2.90 5.52 0.78
C ARG A 609 -3.92 5.23 1.86
N TYR A 610 -5.21 5.34 1.57
CA TYR A 610 -6.31 4.84 2.41
C TYR A 610 -6.51 3.33 2.31
N VAL A 611 -5.71 2.63 1.52
CA VAL A 611 -5.76 1.16 1.48
C VAL A 611 -4.45 0.47 1.87
N THR A 612 -3.29 1.00 1.48
CA THR A 612 -2.00 0.31 1.68
C THR A 612 -1.50 0.24 3.13
N SER A 613 -1.96 1.10 4.03
CA SER A 613 -1.58 0.98 5.46
C SER A 613 -2.30 -0.16 6.19
N ASP A 614 -3.27 -0.84 5.58
CA ASP A 614 -3.87 -2.03 6.17
C ASP A 614 -3.10 -3.33 5.85
N GLU A 615 -2.41 -3.40 4.70
CA GLU A 615 -1.60 -4.57 4.31
C GLU A 615 -0.32 -4.71 5.16
N ASN A 616 0.34 -3.60 5.53
CA ASN A 616 1.56 -3.61 6.33
C ASN A 616 1.31 -3.89 7.84
N ASN A 617 0.07 -3.78 8.31
CA ASN A 617 -0.27 -3.94 9.73
C ASN A 617 -0.20 -5.39 10.24
N SER A 618 -0.01 -6.40 9.39
CA SER A 618 0.19 -7.79 9.84
C SER A 618 1.66 -8.21 10.00
N THR A 619 2.61 -7.41 9.51
CA THR A 619 4.03 -7.75 9.58
C THR A 619 4.88 -6.52 9.83
N THR A 620 5.18 -6.33 11.12
CA THR A 620 6.51 -5.95 11.64
C THR A 620 7.06 -4.54 11.35
N THR A 621 7.35 -3.83 12.46
CA THR A 621 8.63 -3.16 12.78
C THR A 621 9.40 -2.42 11.68
N ASN A 622 9.57 -1.11 11.91
CA ASN A 622 10.69 -0.26 11.50
C ASN A 622 11.05 -0.28 9.99
N ASP A 623 10.37 0.54 9.19
CA ASP A 623 10.97 1.45 8.20
C ASP A 623 9.85 2.36 7.65
N SER A 624 9.75 3.64 8.01
CA SER A 624 10.64 4.76 7.73
C SER A 624 10.62 5.20 6.25
N ASN A 625 9.58 5.93 5.85
CA ASN A 625 9.66 7.16 5.04
C ASN A 625 8.24 7.71 4.80
N PHE A 626 7.96 8.90 5.35
CA PHE A 626 6.67 9.61 5.36
C PHE A 626 5.62 9.03 6.32
N GLY A 627 5.44 9.74 7.45
CA GLY A 627 4.31 9.52 8.31
C GLY A 627 2.96 9.67 7.58
N ILE A 628 1.94 9.12 8.26
CA ILE A 628 0.50 9.18 8.01
C ILE A 628 -0.04 7.91 7.33
N GLU A 629 -0.51 7.01 8.20
CA GLU A 629 -1.21 5.74 7.96
C GLU A 629 -2.68 5.92 8.41
N GLU A 630 -3.54 6.43 7.52
CA GLU A 630 -4.99 6.66 7.74
C GLU A 630 -5.95 5.46 7.50
N PRO A 631 -5.63 4.38 6.75
CA PRO A 631 -6.54 3.24 6.46
C PRO A 631 -7.09 2.49 7.67
N ALA A 632 -6.20 2.08 8.58
CA ALA A 632 -6.59 1.22 9.70
C ALA A 632 -7.57 1.92 10.64
N LEU A 633 -7.61 3.26 10.57
CA LEU A 633 -8.54 4.09 11.30
C LEU A 633 -9.98 3.79 10.97
N ALA A 634 -10.30 3.65 9.69
CA ALA A 634 -11.69 3.59 9.28
C ALA A 634 -12.26 2.17 9.51
N TYR A 635 -11.43 1.12 9.47
CA TYR A 635 -11.80 -0.23 9.93
C TYR A 635 -11.96 -0.27 11.46
N VAL A 636 -11.01 0.32 12.19
CA VAL A 636 -11.10 0.44 13.65
C VAL A 636 -12.34 1.25 14.04
N LEU A 637 -12.72 2.28 13.29
CA LEU A 637 -13.95 3.07 13.52
C LEU A 637 -15.23 2.27 13.25
N ASP A 638 -15.30 1.45 12.21
CA ASP A 638 -16.47 0.60 11.92
C ASP A 638 -16.60 -0.55 12.95
N VAL A 639 -15.47 -1.15 13.35
CA VAL A 639 -15.42 -2.12 14.45
C VAL A 639 -15.70 -1.45 15.80
N TRP A 640 -15.26 -0.21 16.02
CA TRP A 640 -15.58 0.55 17.23
C TRP A 640 -17.03 1.01 17.27
N ASP A 641 -17.64 1.46 16.17
CA ASP A 641 -19.06 1.83 16.12
C ASP A 641 -19.95 0.63 16.46
N ASN A 642 -19.58 -0.57 15.98
CA ASN A 642 -20.29 -1.81 16.34
C ASN A 642 -20.11 -2.20 17.82
N ASN A 643 -18.96 -1.87 18.43
CA ASN A 643 -18.66 -2.18 19.83
C ASN A 643 -19.04 -1.06 20.83
N LEU A 644 -19.28 0.18 20.36
CA LEU A 644 -19.61 1.36 21.17
C LEU A 644 -21.07 1.39 21.65
N LYS A 645 -21.91 0.43 21.24
CA LYS A 645 -23.19 0.16 21.92
C LYS A 645 -23.02 -0.13 23.43
N TYR A 646 -21.80 -0.43 23.89
CA TYR A 646 -21.47 -0.68 25.29
C TYR A 646 -21.04 0.55 26.10
N PHE A 647 -20.78 1.71 25.48
CA PHE A 647 -20.28 2.91 26.17
C PHE A 647 -21.20 4.13 26.04
N HIS A 648 -22.45 3.92 25.65
CA HIS A 648 -23.50 4.93 25.67
C HIS A 648 -24.23 4.99 27.02
#